data_AF-A0A0G1YFU8-F1
#
_entry.id   AF-A0A0G1YFU8-F1
#
_cell.length_a   1.000
_cell.length_b   1.000
_cell.length_c   1.000
_cell.angle_alpha   90.00
_cell.angle_beta   90.00
_cell.angle_gamma   90.00
#
_symmetry.space_group_name_H-M   'P 1'
#
loop_
_entity.id
_entity.type
_entity.pdbx_description
1 polymer ?
#
loop_
_entity_poly.entity_id
_entity_poly.type
_entity_poly.pdbx_seq_one_letter_code
_entity_poly.pdbx_strand_id
1 'polypeptide(L)'
;MREVQFEGQTKSKLGSVEARGATEAIFGAAFAAFLEENPDDARAILGKVALAMKSRKAAKAAKDSILRKGALEGLALPGKLADCQTKDASESELFVVEGDSAGGCFDGNTKVALVDGRDISFRQLVAEHKRGKQNYCYTIDARGSVQVAPILHPRMTKKDAAIVEVTLDTGETITCTPDHRFMLRDGTYKEAQSLTVEDSLMPLRRKISEIGGRITIKGYEMVYSPKESYWFFTHVLADRFNIAQGKYERGEKTVIHHKDFNKRNNNPDNLERMDHLGHFFFHTTCLEKTLHSPEAREKSRKVRQSSEFREKIRAIMTQPEMRAMLSKRAKKQWENPEYKEYMVSKFLDFYNSNAEYRKHNNELLNKNQRAYWSKRQNRTQQAERTRNFFQKNPERKTALSQLAQRQWSDEKLRRWRREITKKQWTNEFRSKRRQAYNQTYLQKALAVLHTIWREKGAIDENTYNRTRKETNDRSLIRLDTILGRFFHGDVARLHEAVKNYNHRIVSVKHLSERIEVYDIEVSGTHNFALASGVFVHNSGKMGRDRRTQAVLPLRGKILNIERARLDKMLASEQIKNLVVALGTAIGDVFDISKLRYHKIIIATDADVDGAHIRTLLLTLFYRHFRPIIDGGFLYIAQPPLYKIKKGRESFYAYTEDEKVK
;
A
#
# COMPACT_ATOMS: atom_id res chain seq x y z
N MET A 1 46.99 12.81 55.42
CA MET A 1 45.65 12.51 54.85
C MET A 1 45.63 11.04 54.47
N ARG A 2 44.61 10.27 54.88
CA ARG A 2 44.54 8.82 54.61
C ARG A 2 43.77 8.49 53.31
N GLU A 3 42.90 9.38 52.83
CA GLU A 3 42.24 9.28 51.51
C GLU A 3 42.34 10.59 50.74
N VAL A 4 43.17 10.62 49.69
CA VAL A 4 43.43 11.83 48.89
C VAL A 4 42.47 11.84 47.69
N GLN A 5 41.62 12.85 47.59
CA GLN A 5 40.64 13.00 46.51
C GLN A 5 41.03 14.19 45.62
N PHE A 6 41.12 13.97 44.32
CA PHE A 6 41.40 15.02 43.33
C PHE A 6 40.20 15.27 42.43
N GLU A 7 39.97 16.54 42.07
CA GLU A 7 39.00 16.90 41.04
C GLU A 7 39.61 16.62 39.65
N GLY A 8 39.08 15.60 38.98
CA GLY A 8 39.42 15.28 37.60
C GLY A 8 40.69 14.44 37.42
N GLN A 9 40.85 13.90 36.21
CA GLN A 9 41.89 12.93 35.89
C GLN A 9 43.30 13.51 35.81
N THR A 10 43.41 14.82 35.54
CA THR A 10 44.68 15.56 35.53
C THR A 10 45.23 15.83 36.94
N LYS A 11 44.48 15.47 38.00
CA LYS A 11 44.81 15.72 39.42
C LYS A 11 45.24 17.16 39.71
N SER A 12 44.77 18.12 38.90
CA SER A 12 45.20 19.52 38.97
C SER A 12 44.69 20.27 40.19
N LYS A 13 43.74 19.70 40.94
CA LYS A 13 43.15 20.31 42.12
C LYS A 13 42.80 19.26 43.17
N LEU A 14 43.29 19.48 44.39
CA LEU A 14 43.06 18.63 45.56
C LEU A 14 41.70 19.00 46.20
N GLY A 15 40.79 18.03 46.27
CA GLY A 15 39.42 18.19 46.76
C GLY A 15 39.15 17.51 48.11
N SER A 16 40.15 16.91 48.77
CA SER A 16 39.98 16.31 50.10
C SER A 16 39.45 17.31 51.12
N VAL A 17 38.45 16.90 51.91
CA VAL A 17 37.81 17.76 52.93
C VAL A 17 38.83 18.22 53.97
N GLU A 18 39.78 17.36 54.34
CA GLU A 18 40.88 17.67 55.26
C GLU A 18 41.87 18.68 54.66
N ALA A 19 42.06 18.68 53.34
CA ALA A 19 42.95 19.63 52.65
C ALA A 19 42.36 21.04 52.61
N ARG A 20 41.04 21.13 52.49
CA ARG A 20 40.34 22.41 52.61
C ARG A 20 40.51 22.99 54.01
N GLY A 21 40.26 22.20 55.05
CA GLY A 21 40.41 22.65 56.44
C GLY A 21 41.82 23.13 56.76
N ALA A 22 42.85 22.41 56.31
CA ALA A 22 44.24 22.80 56.51
C ALA A 22 44.62 24.10 55.77
N THR A 23 44.19 24.25 54.50
CA THR A 23 44.42 25.46 53.73
C THR A 23 43.70 26.67 54.34
N GLU A 24 42.46 26.49 54.79
CA GLU A 24 41.65 27.55 55.40
C GLU A 24 42.24 28.03 56.73
N ALA A 25 42.77 27.12 57.54
CA ALA A 25 43.45 27.47 58.79
C ALA A 25 44.72 28.32 58.59
N ILE A 26 45.47 28.09 57.51
CA ILE A 26 46.73 28.80 57.23
C ILE A 26 46.47 30.10 56.46
N PHE A 27 45.65 30.03 55.41
CA PHE A 27 45.41 31.16 54.51
C PHE A 27 44.35 32.13 55.04
N GLY A 28 43.36 31.64 55.78
CA GLY A 28 42.17 32.42 56.16
C GLY A 28 42.49 33.68 56.95
N ALA A 29 43.36 33.58 57.96
CA ALA A 29 43.76 34.73 58.78
C ALA A 29 44.55 35.77 57.97
N ALA A 30 45.54 35.32 57.18
CA ALA A 30 46.35 36.20 56.35
C ALA A 30 45.51 36.87 55.24
N PHE A 31 44.56 36.14 54.66
CA PHE A 31 43.66 36.66 53.65
C PHE A 31 42.65 37.66 54.23
N ALA A 32 42.14 37.41 55.44
CA ALA A 32 41.28 38.36 56.14
C ALA A 32 42.02 39.68 56.41
N ALA A 33 43.25 39.60 56.94
CA ALA A 33 44.10 40.78 57.14
C ALA A 33 44.37 41.52 55.82
N PHE A 34 44.73 40.80 54.75
CA PHE A 34 44.94 41.39 53.43
C PHE A 34 43.69 42.13 52.90
N LEU A 35 42.49 41.58 53.10
CA LEU A 35 41.24 42.21 52.67
C LEU A 35 40.92 43.47 53.49
N GLU A 36 41.27 43.50 54.78
CA GLU A 36 41.11 44.69 55.63
C GLU A 36 42.11 45.79 55.24
N GLU A 37 43.35 45.43 54.93
CA GLU A 37 44.41 46.35 54.53
C GLU A 37 44.23 46.88 53.09
N ASN A 38 43.56 46.13 52.21
CA ASN A 38 43.38 46.46 50.79
C ASN A 38 41.88 46.57 50.43
N PRO A 39 41.19 47.65 50.86
CA PRO A 39 39.73 47.76 50.74
C PRO A 39 39.23 47.84 49.29
N ASP A 40 40.02 48.37 48.36
CA ASP A 40 39.63 48.43 46.94
C ASP A 40 39.69 47.05 46.26
N ASP A 41 40.71 46.26 46.55
CA ASP A 41 40.81 44.87 46.10
C ASP A 41 39.74 43.99 46.76
N ALA A 42 39.49 44.18 48.06
CA ALA A 42 38.40 43.52 48.76
C ALA A 42 37.04 43.84 48.14
N ARG A 43 36.79 45.11 47.79
CA ARG A 43 35.57 45.53 47.09
C ARG A 43 35.47 44.93 45.70
N ALA A 44 36.57 44.83 44.96
CA ALA A 44 36.60 44.19 43.64
C ALA A 44 36.33 42.67 43.72
N ILE A 45 36.93 41.99 44.69
CA ILE A 45 36.73 40.56 44.96
C ILE A 45 35.27 40.31 45.37
N LEU A 46 34.77 41.04 46.36
CA LEU A 46 33.38 40.95 46.82
C LEU A 46 32.40 41.33 45.70
N GLY A 47 32.74 42.28 44.84
CA GLY A 47 31.96 42.64 43.66
C GLY A 47 31.82 41.47 42.69
N LYS A 48 32.90 40.73 42.41
CA LYS A 48 32.86 39.50 41.59
C LYS A 48 32.03 38.40 42.26
N VAL A 49 32.17 38.21 43.57
CA VAL A 49 31.37 37.25 44.34
C VAL A 49 29.88 37.61 44.32
N ALA A 50 29.55 38.89 44.53
CA ALA A 50 28.20 39.42 44.52
C ALA A 50 27.56 39.34 43.12
N LEU A 51 28.32 39.59 42.06
CA LEU A 51 27.87 39.42 40.68
C LEU A 51 27.58 37.94 40.38
N ALA A 52 28.48 37.03 40.75
CA ALA A 52 28.27 35.58 40.60
C ALA A 52 27.06 35.08 41.41
N MET A 53 26.88 35.59 42.63
CA MET A 53 25.71 35.34 43.48
C MET A 53 24.41 35.86 42.85
N LYS A 54 24.40 37.10 42.34
CA LYS A 54 23.24 37.66 41.61
C LYS A 54 22.91 36.85 40.36
N SER A 55 23.92 36.45 39.58
CA SER A 55 23.72 35.56 38.42
C SER A 55 23.16 34.19 38.81
N ARG A 56 23.65 33.58 39.90
CA ARG A 56 23.10 32.32 40.43
C ARG A 56 21.66 32.48 40.93
N LYS A 57 21.36 33.57 41.65
CA LYS A 57 20.01 33.85 42.17
C LYS A 57 19.03 34.15 41.02
N ALA A 58 19.47 34.87 39.99
CA ALA A 58 18.69 35.10 38.78
C ALA A 58 18.46 33.81 37.98
N ALA A 59 19.48 32.96 37.82
CA ALA A 59 19.34 31.65 37.19
C ALA A 59 18.42 30.71 37.99
N LYS A 60 18.48 30.76 39.33
CA LYS A 60 17.58 30.02 40.22
C LYS A 60 16.14 30.55 40.13
N ALA A 61 15.94 31.87 40.11
CA ALA A 61 14.63 32.47 39.90
C ALA A 61 14.06 32.17 38.50
N ALA A 62 14.90 32.15 37.46
CA ALA A 62 14.52 31.73 36.11
C ALA A 62 14.15 30.24 36.07
N LYS A 63 14.93 29.38 36.74
CA LYS A 63 14.63 27.96 36.95
C LYS A 63 13.27 27.78 37.63
N ASP A 64 13.03 28.49 38.73
CA ASP A 64 11.80 28.42 39.51
C ASP A 64 10.59 29.01 38.77
N SER A 65 10.81 29.98 37.87
CA SER A 65 9.77 30.58 37.02
C SER A 65 9.40 29.68 35.85
N ILE A 66 10.38 29.04 35.20
CA ILE A 66 10.16 28.05 34.13
C ILE A 66 9.49 26.80 34.70
N LEU A 67 9.91 26.33 35.88
CA LEU A 67 9.27 25.22 36.60
C LEU A 67 7.85 25.57 37.07
N ARG A 68 7.60 26.80 37.56
CA ARG A 68 6.24 27.24 37.93
C ARG A 68 5.30 27.42 36.75
N LYS A 69 5.79 27.97 35.62
CA LYS A 69 5.01 28.04 34.38
C LYS A 69 4.74 26.64 33.80
N GLY A 70 5.70 25.72 33.87
CA GLY A 70 5.52 24.32 33.47
C GLY A 70 4.61 23.52 34.41
N ALA A 71 4.59 23.82 35.71
CA ALA A 71 3.69 23.20 36.68
C ALA A 71 2.23 23.64 36.49
N LEU A 72 1.99 24.88 36.04
CA LEU A 72 0.66 25.36 35.63
C LEU A 72 0.20 24.76 34.29
N GLU A 73 1.12 24.30 33.43
CA GLU A 73 0.86 23.50 32.22
C GLU A 73 0.84 21.97 32.49
N GLY A 74 0.70 21.56 33.77
CA GLY A 74 0.96 20.22 34.30
C GLY A 74 0.10 19.03 33.81
N LEU A 75 -0.46 19.08 32.61
CA LEU A 75 -1.15 17.95 31.97
C LEU A 75 -0.71 17.70 30.51
N ALA A 76 0.12 18.56 29.90
CA ALA A 76 0.47 18.45 28.49
C ALA A 76 1.90 17.91 28.30
N LEU A 77 1.99 16.70 27.73
CA LEU A 77 3.25 16.13 27.24
C LEU A 77 3.85 16.98 26.12
N PRO A 78 5.17 16.92 25.88
CA PRO A 78 5.80 17.67 24.79
C PRO A 78 5.15 17.32 23.47
N GLY A 79 4.76 18.30 22.65
CA GLY A 79 4.07 18.03 21.37
C GLY A 79 4.87 17.16 20.39
N LYS A 80 6.19 17.11 20.55
CA LYS A 80 7.11 16.25 19.77
C LYS A 80 7.18 14.81 20.29
N LEU A 81 6.86 14.58 21.58
CA LEU A 81 6.87 13.26 22.18
C LEU A 81 5.74 12.42 21.57
N ALA A 82 6.11 11.29 21.01
CA ALA A 82 5.18 10.21 20.75
C ALA A 82 5.19 9.32 21.99
N ASP A 83 4.15 9.35 22.80
CA ASP A 83 4.16 8.56 24.04
C ASP A 83 3.79 7.08 23.80
N CYS A 84 4.06 6.20 24.77
CA CYS A 84 3.53 4.85 24.84
C CYS A 84 2.14 4.84 25.50
N GLN A 85 1.39 3.73 25.34
CA GLN A 85 0.04 3.60 25.90
C GLN A 85 0.04 3.15 27.36
N THR A 86 1.02 2.34 27.75
CA THR A 86 1.15 1.89 29.14
C THR A 86 1.57 3.04 30.05
N LYS A 87 1.09 2.98 31.29
CA LYS A 87 1.47 3.89 32.37
C LYS A 87 2.46 3.25 33.35
N ASP A 88 2.74 1.96 33.18
CA ASP A 88 3.72 1.26 33.99
C ASP A 88 5.13 1.58 33.48
N ALA A 89 5.90 2.30 34.29
CA ALA A 89 7.24 2.72 33.94
C ALA A 89 8.20 1.53 33.71
N SER A 90 7.93 0.37 34.32
CA SER A 90 8.80 -0.82 34.27
C SER A 90 8.86 -1.50 32.90
N GLU A 91 7.77 -1.43 32.13
CA GLU A 91 7.70 -1.93 30.75
C GLU A 91 7.79 -0.81 29.70
N SER A 92 7.86 0.45 30.14
CA SER A 92 7.90 1.61 29.25
C SER A 92 9.32 1.95 28.82
N GLU A 93 9.50 2.18 27.52
CA GLU A 93 10.77 2.53 26.88
C GLU A 93 10.68 3.91 26.22
N LEU A 94 11.70 4.75 26.31
CA LEU A 94 11.79 6.04 25.63
C LEU A 94 12.97 6.05 24.67
N PHE A 95 12.69 6.06 23.37
CA PHE A 95 13.70 6.23 22.33
C PHE A 95 13.95 7.71 22.08
N VAL A 96 15.17 8.16 22.35
CA VAL A 96 15.66 9.49 22.00
C VAL A 96 16.34 9.38 20.64
N VAL A 97 15.67 9.88 19.60
CA VAL A 97 16.10 9.70 18.19
C VAL A 97 16.61 11.00 17.59
N GLU A 98 17.55 10.88 16.66
CA GLU A 98 18.05 12.00 15.85
C GLU A 98 17.09 12.31 14.69
N GLY A 99 16.61 13.56 14.60
CA GLY A 99 15.74 14.02 13.51
C GLY A 99 14.25 13.77 13.71
N ASP A 100 13.41 14.49 12.94
CA ASP A 100 11.97 14.22 12.88
C ASP A 100 11.75 12.90 12.12
N SER A 101 11.22 11.87 12.82
CA SER A 101 10.75 10.64 12.18
C SER A 101 9.84 11.00 10.99
N ALA A 102 10.16 10.49 9.78
CA ALA A 102 9.49 10.80 8.52
C ALA A 102 7.95 10.85 8.68
N GLY A 103 7.43 12.07 8.78
CA GLY A 103 6.15 12.33 9.42
C GLY A 103 5.37 13.43 8.71
N GLY A 104 5.31 13.34 7.38
CA GLY A 104 4.55 14.31 6.61
C GLY A 104 3.05 14.13 6.79
N CYS A 105 2.32 15.23 6.75
CA CYS A 105 0.87 15.28 7.07
C CYS A 105 0.12 16.09 6.01
N PHE A 106 -1.21 15.97 5.95
CA PHE A 106 -2.08 16.57 4.92
C PHE A 106 -2.98 17.67 5.46
N ASP A 107 -3.43 18.58 4.59
CA ASP A 107 -4.54 19.47 4.94
C ASP A 107 -5.78 18.65 5.37
N GLY A 108 -6.52 19.17 6.35
CA GLY A 108 -7.71 18.54 6.90
C GLY A 108 -8.84 18.32 5.88
N ASN A 109 -8.87 19.07 4.77
CA ASN A 109 -9.86 18.89 3.70
C ASN A 109 -9.43 17.86 2.65
N THR A 110 -8.16 17.44 2.65
CA THR A 110 -7.68 16.38 1.76
C THR A 110 -8.50 15.12 1.99
N LYS A 111 -8.99 14.52 0.89
CA LYS A 111 -9.88 13.36 0.93
C LYS A 111 -9.12 12.04 0.76
N VAL A 112 -9.49 11.06 1.57
CA VAL A 112 -9.00 9.67 1.48
C VAL A 112 -10.02 8.84 0.71
N ALA A 113 -9.56 8.01 -0.22
CA ALA A 113 -10.42 7.08 -0.96
C ALA A 113 -10.80 5.89 -0.07
N LEU A 114 -12.08 5.77 0.30
CA LEU A 114 -12.57 4.65 1.09
C LEU A 114 -13.12 3.53 0.21
N VAL A 115 -13.04 2.31 0.72
CA VAL A 115 -13.54 1.11 0.03
C VAL A 115 -15.07 0.99 0.09
N ASP A 116 -15.72 1.78 0.94
CA ASP A 116 -17.19 1.87 1.01
C ASP A 116 -17.79 2.77 -0.09
N GLY A 117 -16.95 3.24 -1.03
CA GLY A 117 -17.33 4.08 -2.17
C GLY A 117 -17.41 5.57 -1.85
N ARG A 118 -17.13 5.99 -0.61
CA ARG A 118 -17.09 7.40 -0.22
C ARG A 118 -15.67 7.95 -0.31
N ASP A 119 -15.58 9.24 -0.60
CA ASP A 119 -14.34 10.01 -0.51
C ASP A 119 -14.54 11.09 0.57
N ILE A 120 -13.92 10.90 1.73
CA ILE A 120 -14.13 11.78 2.90
C ILE A 120 -12.83 12.42 3.35
N SER A 121 -12.93 13.62 3.93
CA SER A 121 -11.77 14.38 4.37
C SER A 121 -11.14 13.82 5.65
N PHE A 122 -9.88 14.16 5.94
CA PHE A 122 -9.25 13.81 7.21
C PHE A 122 -10.06 14.33 8.42
N ARG A 123 -10.60 15.56 8.37
CA ARG A 123 -11.47 16.08 9.44
C ARG A 123 -12.69 15.19 9.68
N GLN A 124 -13.32 14.72 8.60
CA GLN A 124 -14.46 13.80 8.67
C GLN A 124 -14.05 12.42 9.20
N LEU A 125 -12.91 11.88 8.77
CA LEU A 125 -12.36 10.62 9.27
C LEU A 125 -12.11 10.66 10.78
N VAL A 126 -11.52 11.74 11.29
CA VAL A 126 -11.31 11.96 12.72
C VAL A 126 -12.64 11.97 13.48
N ALA A 127 -13.65 12.65 12.93
CA ALA A 127 -14.98 12.70 13.55
C ALA A 127 -15.69 11.33 13.56
N GLU A 128 -15.62 10.57 12.46
CA GLU A 128 -16.17 9.22 12.38
C GLU A 128 -15.45 8.26 13.35
N HIS A 129 -14.13 8.35 13.46
CA HIS A 129 -13.35 7.52 14.37
C HIS A 129 -13.66 7.81 15.83
N LYS A 130 -13.86 9.09 16.22
CA LYS A 130 -14.32 9.47 17.56
C LYS A 130 -15.70 8.89 17.92
N ARG A 131 -16.53 8.59 16.92
CA ARG A 131 -17.83 7.92 17.09
C ARG A 131 -17.72 6.39 17.08
N GLY A 132 -16.49 5.84 17.07
CA GLY A 132 -16.24 4.40 17.07
C GLY A 132 -16.41 3.71 15.71
N LYS A 133 -16.54 4.47 14.61
CA LYS A 133 -16.68 3.88 13.27
C LYS A 133 -15.31 3.48 12.71
N GLN A 134 -15.17 2.21 12.33
CA GLN A 134 -14.01 1.70 11.62
C GLN A 134 -14.13 1.94 10.11
N ASN A 135 -13.16 2.65 9.54
CA ASN A 135 -13.07 2.92 8.10
C ASN A 135 -11.91 2.12 7.49
N TYR A 136 -11.97 1.88 6.17
CA TYR A 136 -11.00 1.10 5.43
C TYR A 136 -10.63 1.82 4.13
N CYS A 137 -9.34 1.79 3.77
CA CYS A 137 -8.81 2.45 2.59
C CYS A 137 -8.09 1.47 1.66
N TYR A 138 -7.77 1.96 0.47
CA TYR A 138 -6.91 1.27 -0.49
C TYR A 138 -5.44 1.41 -0.11
N THR A 139 -4.70 0.32 -0.24
CA THR A 139 -3.24 0.27 -0.06
C THR A 139 -2.59 -0.48 -1.20
N ILE A 140 -1.28 -0.42 -1.32
CA ILE A 140 -0.52 -1.20 -2.30
C ILE A 140 0.63 -1.92 -1.59
N ASP A 141 0.80 -3.21 -1.88
CA ASP A 141 1.91 -3.98 -1.31
C ASP A 141 3.24 -3.72 -2.03
N ALA A 142 4.34 -4.18 -1.45
CA ALA A 142 5.68 -4.06 -2.03
C ALA A 142 5.84 -4.72 -3.41
N ARG A 143 4.86 -5.51 -3.86
CA ARG A 143 4.85 -6.13 -5.19
C ARG A 143 4.01 -5.34 -6.19
N GLY A 144 3.34 -4.27 -5.78
CA GLY A 144 2.49 -3.43 -6.63
C GLY A 144 1.05 -3.92 -6.76
N SER A 145 0.59 -4.83 -5.91
CA SER A 145 -0.80 -5.29 -5.87
C SER A 145 -1.63 -4.44 -4.92
N VAL A 146 -2.80 -3.97 -5.38
CA VAL A 146 -3.72 -3.18 -4.54
C VAL A 146 -4.42 -4.07 -3.51
N GLN A 147 -4.50 -3.61 -2.28
CA GLN A 147 -5.11 -4.28 -1.14
C GLN A 147 -6.06 -3.32 -0.37
N VAL A 148 -6.76 -3.88 0.62
CA VAL A 148 -7.64 -3.16 1.54
C VAL A 148 -7.05 -3.28 2.94
N ALA A 149 -7.03 -2.18 3.69
CA ALA A 149 -6.56 -2.18 5.07
C ALA A 149 -7.40 -1.24 5.96
N PRO A 150 -7.47 -1.50 7.28
CA PRO A 150 -8.15 -0.62 8.21
C PRO A 150 -7.37 0.69 8.39
N ILE A 151 -8.12 1.78 8.47
CA ILE A 151 -7.60 3.10 8.87
C ILE A 151 -7.47 3.12 10.40
N LEU A 152 -6.28 3.36 10.89
CA LEU A 152 -5.97 3.44 12.32
C LEU A 152 -5.62 4.88 12.72
N HIS A 153 -6.00 5.26 13.93
CA HIS A 153 -5.61 6.52 14.58
C HIS A 153 -5.68 7.80 13.72
N PRO A 154 -6.78 8.06 12.97
CA PRO A 154 -6.94 9.33 12.26
C PRO A 154 -6.90 10.49 13.25
N ARG A 155 -6.00 11.44 13.05
CA ARG A 155 -5.76 12.53 14.01
C ARG A 155 -5.17 13.77 13.35
N MET A 156 -5.33 14.90 14.03
CA MET A 156 -4.52 16.09 13.78
C MET A 156 -3.12 15.85 14.33
N THR A 157 -2.10 16.21 13.58
CA THR A 157 -0.70 15.98 13.95
C THR A 157 0.04 17.27 14.30
N LYS A 158 -0.21 18.37 13.58
CA LYS A 158 0.38 19.70 13.83
C LYS A 158 -0.66 20.79 13.54
N LYS A 159 -0.64 21.89 14.29
CA LYS A 159 -1.56 23.04 14.09
C LYS A 159 -1.01 24.13 13.18
N ASP A 160 0.31 24.28 13.14
CA ASP A 160 1.00 25.36 12.44
C ASP A 160 2.12 24.77 11.60
N ALA A 161 1.75 24.04 10.55
CA ALA A 161 2.72 23.39 9.66
C ALA A 161 2.91 24.19 8.38
N ALA A 162 4.16 24.33 7.95
CA ALA A 162 4.48 24.76 6.59
C ALA A 162 3.98 23.70 5.60
N ILE A 163 3.54 24.16 4.43
CA ILE A 163 2.89 23.31 3.44
C ILE A 163 3.40 23.58 2.02
N VAL A 164 3.23 22.56 1.19
CA VAL A 164 3.36 22.60 -0.26
C VAL A 164 2.07 22.11 -0.89
N GLU A 165 1.73 22.70 -2.03
CA GLU A 165 0.67 22.23 -2.90
C GLU A 165 1.29 21.48 -4.09
N VAL A 166 0.89 20.22 -4.26
CA VAL A 166 1.24 19.38 -5.39
C VAL A 166 0.04 19.30 -6.34
N THR A 167 0.19 19.80 -7.56
CA THR A 167 -0.85 19.74 -8.60
C THR A 167 -0.61 18.53 -9.50
N LEU A 168 -1.63 17.70 -9.70
CA LEU A 168 -1.59 16.52 -10.57
C LEU A 168 -2.06 16.85 -11.99
N ASP A 169 -1.71 15.97 -12.94
CA ASP A 169 -2.16 16.01 -14.34
C ASP A 169 -3.69 15.94 -14.53
N THR A 170 -4.42 15.47 -13.53
CA THR A 170 -5.89 15.49 -13.50
C THR A 170 -6.49 16.86 -13.17
N GLY A 171 -5.66 17.83 -12.74
CA GLY A 171 -6.10 19.11 -12.20
C GLY A 171 -6.40 19.07 -10.69
N GLU A 172 -6.33 17.89 -10.06
CA GLU A 172 -6.46 17.75 -8.60
C GLU A 172 -5.24 18.35 -7.89
N THR A 173 -5.46 19.02 -6.75
CA THR A 173 -4.40 19.55 -5.89
C THR A 173 -4.34 18.81 -4.56
N ILE A 174 -3.12 18.60 -4.06
CA ILE A 174 -2.86 17.94 -2.79
C ILE A 174 -1.98 18.85 -1.93
N THR A 175 -2.53 19.29 -0.81
CA THR A 175 -1.83 20.16 0.15
C THR A 175 -1.30 19.32 1.30
N CYS A 176 0.02 19.33 1.49
CA CYS A 176 0.70 18.52 2.50
C CYS A 176 1.97 19.20 3.01
N THR A 177 2.58 18.65 4.05
CA THR A 177 3.87 19.17 4.53
C THR A 177 5.01 18.87 3.54
N PRO A 178 6.04 19.73 3.45
CA PRO A 178 7.15 19.59 2.49
C PRO A 178 7.84 18.21 2.51
N ASP A 179 7.94 17.60 3.69
CA ASP A 179 8.59 16.31 3.97
C ASP A 179 7.68 15.10 3.70
N HIS A 180 6.42 15.30 3.28
CA HIS A 180 5.50 14.20 3.02
C HIS A 180 5.94 13.37 1.81
N ARG A 181 5.94 12.04 1.95
CA ARG A 181 6.46 11.13 0.92
C ARG A 181 5.37 10.60 0.01
N PHE A 182 5.49 10.90 -1.27
CA PHE A 182 4.66 10.35 -2.34
C PHE A 182 5.28 9.07 -2.90
N MET A 183 4.44 8.09 -3.22
CA MET A 183 4.92 6.86 -3.85
C MET A 183 5.10 7.08 -5.35
N LEU A 184 6.33 6.87 -5.82
CA LEU A 184 6.68 6.86 -7.24
C LEU A 184 6.22 5.56 -7.90
N ARG A 185 6.15 5.56 -9.23
CA ARG A 185 5.65 4.46 -10.05
C ARG A 185 6.46 3.18 -9.92
N ASP A 186 7.74 3.29 -9.58
CA ASP A 186 8.64 2.18 -9.31
C ASP A 186 8.49 1.60 -7.89
N GLY A 187 7.65 2.21 -7.04
CA GLY A 187 7.41 1.82 -5.66
C GLY A 187 8.33 2.49 -4.65
N THR A 188 9.28 3.33 -5.09
CA THR A 188 10.09 4.17 -4.19
C THR A 188 9.30 5.38 -3.71
N TYR A 189 9.87 6.13 -2.77
CA TYR A 189 9.22 7.30 -2.18
C TYR A 189 10.08 8.54 -2.35
N LYS A 190 9.42 9.68 -2.59
CA LYS A 190 10.06 10.99 -2.71
C LYS A 190 9.27 12.03 -1.94
N GLU A 191 9.97 12.95 -1.28
CA GLU A 191 9.34 14.04 -0.51
C GLU A 191 8.65 15.04 -1.42
N ALA A 192 7.55 15.61 -0.94
CA ALA A 192 6.67 16.50 -1.68
C ALA A 192 7.43 17.71 -2.24
N GLN A 193 8.30 18.32 -1.44
CA GLN A 193 9.13 19.46 -1.84
C GLN A 193 10.18 19.12 -2.92
N SER A 194 10.56 17.85 -3.02
CA SER A 194 11.56 17.37 -3.98
C SER A 194 10.93 16.79 -5.26
N LEU A 195 9.60 16.72 -5.32
CA LEU A 195 8.89 16.27 -6.51
C LEU A 195 9.10 17.25 -7.68
N THR A 196 9.32 16.70 -8.87
CA THR A 196 9.48 17.44 -10.12
C THR A 196 8.47 16.97 -11.16
N VAL A 197 8.31 17.75 -12.23
CA VAL A 197 7.42 17.41 -13.36
C VAL A 197 7.81 16.12 -14.11
N GLU A 198 9.03 15.63 -13.88
CA GLU A 198 9.54 14.38 -14.45
C GLU A 198 9.12 13.16 -13.63
N ASP A 199 8.79 13.35 -12.35
CA ASP A 199 8.40 12.27 -11.47
C ASP A 199 7.02 11.70 -11.86
N SER A 200 6.91 10.39 -11.70
CA SER A 200 5.72 9.62 -12.04
C SER A 200 5.17 8.99 -10.78
N LEU A 201 3.97 9.35 -10.37
CA LEU A 201 3.34 8.87 -9.15
C LEU A 201 2.55 7.57 -9.38
N MET A 202 2.47 6.74 -8.34
CA MET A 202 1.70 5.50 -8.32
C MET A 202 0.19 5.80 -8.31
N PRO A 203 -0.58 5.37 -9.33
CA PRO A 203 -1.98 5.75 -9.46
C PRO A 203 -2.93 4.78 -8.74
N LEU A 204 -3.98 5.32 -8.14
CA LEU A 204 -5.24 4.64 -7.81
C LEU A 204 -6.27 4.97 -8.91
N ARG A 205 -6.69 3.95 -9.67
CA ARG A 205 -7.77 4.10 -10.67
C ARG A 205 -8.96 3.24 -10.27
N ARG A 206 -10.14 3.86 -10.23
CA ARG A 206 -11.43 3.22 -9.92
C ARG A 206 -12.37 3.34 -11.12
N LYS A 207 -13.22 2.34 -11.33
CA LYS A 207 -14.34 2.41 -12.29
C LYS A 207 -15.52 1.60 -11.79
N ILE A 208 -16.70 1.87 -12.34
CA ILE A 208 -17.90 1.06 -12.09
C ILE A 208 -18.01 0.00 -13.19
N SER A 209 -18.33 -1.22 -12.80
CA SER A 209 -18.44 -2.35 -13.70
C SER A 209 -19.66 -2.22 -14.62
N GLU A 210 -19.45 -2.49 -15.90
CA GLU A 210 -20.50 -2.62 -16.91
C GLU A 210 -20.48 -4.05 -17.48
N ILE A 211 -21.64 -4.55 -17.89
CA ILE A 211 -21.73 -5.89 -18.49
C ILE A 211 -21.08 -5.84 -19.88
N GLY A 212 -20.00 -6.61 -20.05
CA GLY A 212 -19.23 -6.64 -21.28
C GLY A 212 -17.96 -7.47 -21.13
N GLY A 213 -17.55 -8.16 -22.21
CA GLY A 213 -16.37 -9.02 -22.20
C GLY A 213 -16.46 -10.13 -21.14
N ARG A 214 -15.54 -10.11 -20.17
CA ARG A 214 -15.47 -11.08 -19.05
C ARG A 214 -16.27 -10.65 -17.80
N ILE A 215 -16.83 -9.45 -17.79
CA ILE A 215 -17.55 -8.90 -16.64
C ILE A 215 -19.04 -9.31 -16.74
N THR A 216 -19.48 -10.15 -15.81
CA THR A 216 -20.87 -10.66 -15.76
C THR A 216 -21.78 -9.84 -14.85
N ILE A 217 -21.24 -8.90 -14.07
CA ILE A 217 -21.98 -8.12 -13.06
C ILE A 217 -21.86 -6.62 -13.30
N LYS A 218 -22.99 -5.89 -13.28
CA LYS A 218 -23.06 -4.42 -13.43
C LYS A 218 -23.20 -3.70 -12.09
N GLY A 219 -22.54 -2.54 -11.99
CA GLY A 219 -22.72 -1.57 -10.91
C GLY A 219 -21.81 -1.76 -9.70
N TYR A 220 -20.83 -2.66 -9.78
CA TYR A 220 -19.85 -2.88 -8.72
C TYR A 220 -18.61 -2.02 -8.95
N GLU A 221 -18.00 -1.56 -7.87
CA GLU A 221 -16.72 -0.85 -7.96
C GLU A 221 -15.58 -1.82 -8.31
N MET A 222 -14.71 -1.37 -9.19
CA MET A 222 -13.48 -2.04 -9.58
C MET A 222 -12.29 -1.10 -9.41
N VAL A 223 -11.18 -1.64 -8.94
CA VAL A 223 -9.89 -0.93 -8.82
C VAL A 223 -8.86 -1.57 -9.73
N TYR A 224 -8.07 -0.73 -10.41
CA TYR A 224 -6.99 -1.19 -11.28
C TYR A 224 -5.77 -1.53 -10.44
N SER A 225 -5.32 -2.78 -10.53
CA SER A 225 -4.08 -3.20 -9.88
C SER A 225 -2.92 -3.09 -10.88
N PRO A 226 -1.93 -2.21 -10.63
CA PRO A 226 -0.94 -1.92 -11.65
C PRO A 226 0.01 -3.08 -11.97
N LYS A 227 0.34 -3.93 -10.99
CA LYS A 227 1.18 -5.10 -11.20
C LYS A 227 0.54 -6.12 -12.14
N GLU A 228 -0.74 -6.43 -11.94
CA GLU A 228 -1.47 -7.41 -12.75
C GLU A 228 -2.02 -6.82 -14.06
N SER A 229 -1.96 -5.50 -14.22
CA SER A 229 -2.60 -4.78 -15.32
C SER A 229 -4.04 -5.25 -15.54
N TYR A 230 -4.78 -5.28 -14.43
CA TYR A 230 -6.12 -5.85 -14.38
C TYR A 230 -7.01 -5.13 -13.37
N TRP A 231 -8.29 -5.07 -13.69
CA TRP A 231 -9.34 -4.53 -12.81
C TRP A 231 -9.85 -5.61 -11.87
N PHE A 232 -9.66 -5.42 -10.57
CA PHE A 232 -10.24 -6.27 -9.54
C PHE A 232 -11.52 -5.62 -9.01
N PHE A 233 -12.54 -6.43 -8.75
CA PHE A 233 -13.68 -5.95 -7.99
C PHE A 233 -13.27 -5.62 -6.55
N THR A 234 -13.64 -4.44 -6.06
CA THR A 234 -13.25 -4.00 -4.71
C THR A 234 -13.77 -4.96 -3.63
N HIS A 235 -15.00 -5.48 -3.76
CA HIS A 235 -15.53 -6.47 -2.81
C HIS A 235 -14.70 -7.77 -2.76
N VAL A 236 -14.03 -8.16 -3.84
CA VAL A 236 -13.13 -9.32 -3.84
C VAL A 236 -11.84 -9.00 -3.07
N LEU A 237 -11.35 -7.77 -3.11
CA LEU A 237 -10.18 -7.35 -2.33
C LEU A 237 -10.53 -7.26 -0.84
N ALA A 238 -11.69 -6.70 -0.50
CA ALA A 238 -12.18 -6.65 0.89
C ALA A 238 -12.48 -8.06 1.46
N ASP A 239 -12.99 -8.97 0.64
CA ASP A 239 -13.16 -10.37 1.04
C ASP A 239 -11.81 -11.10 1.25
N ARG A 240 -10.80 -10.85 0.40
CA ARG A 240 -9.44 -11.36 0.63
C ARG A 240 -8.86 -10.87 1.96
N PHE A 241 -9.13 -9.61 2.32
CA PHE A 241 -8.75 -9.08 3.62
C PHE A 241 -9.43 -9.85 4.77
N ASN A 242 -10.74 -10.09 4.71
CA ASN A 242 -11.45 -10.88 5.71
C ASN A 242 -10.90 -12.31 5.87
N ILE A 243 -10.53 -12.97 4.77
CA ILE A 243 -9.89 -14.30 4.81
C ILE A 243 -8.54 -14.21 5.51
N ALA A 244 -7.72 -13.20 5.19
CA ALA A 244 -6.41 -13.01 5.80
C ALA A 244 -6.49 -12.71 7.31
N GLN A 245 -7.58 -12.09 7.77
CA GLN A 245 -7.87 -11.86 9.19
C GLN A 245 -8.50 -13.07 9.90
N GLY A 246 -8.73 -14.19 9.20
CA GLY A 246 -9.33 -15.39 9.78
C GLY A 246 -10.82 -15.27 10.09
N LYS A 247 -11.54 -14.30 9.49
CA LYS A 247 -12.99 -14.13 9.70
C LYS A 247 -13.80 -15.34 9.21
N TYR A 248 -13.28 -16.03 8.20
CA TYR A 248 -13.82 -17.29 7.67
C TYR A 248 -12.76 -18.00 6.80
N GLU A 249 -12.89 -19.32 6.67
CA GLU A 249 -11.97 -20.14 5.88
C GLU A 249 -12.22 -20.09 4.37
N ARG A 250 -11.15 -20.34 3.60
CA ARG A 250 -11.21 -20.36 2.14
C ARG A 250 -11.71 -21.74 1.67
N GLY A 251 -13.00 -21.86 1.38
CA GLY A 251 -13.52 -23.03 0.65
C GLY A 251 -14.99 -23.37 0.89
N GLU A 252 -15.51 -23.13 2.09
CA GLU A 252 -16.86 -23.61 2.47
C GLU A 252 -18.00 -22.80 1.86
N LYS A 253 -17.79 -21.49 1.66
CA LYS A 253 -18.81 -20.54 1.19
C LYS A 253 -18.21 -19.70 0.06
N THR A 254 -18.83 -19.68 -1.12
CA THR A 254 -18.24 -19.10 -2.34
C THR A 254 -18.84 -17.76 -2.75
N VAL A 255 -20.04 -17.43 -2.28
CA VAL A 255 -20.76 -16.21 -2.68
C VAL A 255 -20.46 -15.10 -1.68
N ILE A 256 -20.00 -13.95 -2.18
CA ILE A 256 -19.79 -12.72 -1.41
C ILE A 256 -21.06 -11.89 -1.51
N HIS A 257 -21.66 -11.54 -0.38
CA HIS A 257 -22.89 -10.77 -0.30
C HIS A 257 -22.67 -9.46 0.49
N HIS A 258 -23.23 -8.36 -0.01
CA HIS A 258 -23.28 -7.06 0.67
C HIS A 258 -24.52 -7.00 1.56
N LYS A 259 -24.35 -6.93 2.89
CA LYS A 259 -25.48 -6.97 3.86
C LYS A 259 -26.50 -5.85 3.65
N ASP A 260 -26.02 -4.68 3.21
CA ASP A 260 -26.84 -3.50 2.94
C ASP A 260 -27.38 -3.43 1.49
N PHE A 261 -27.12 -4.45 0.66
CA PHE A 261 -27.45 -4.49 -0.78
C PHE A 261 -26.81 -3.37 -1.62
N ASN A 262 -25.94 -2.54 -1.03
CA ASN A 262 -25.20 -1.51 -1.72
C ASN A 262 -23.90 -2.10 -2.29
N LYS A 263 -23.91 -2.34 -3.60
CA LYS A 263 -22.80 -2.90 -4.38
C LYS A 263 -21.48 -2.11 -4.30
N ARG A 264 -21.54 -0.87 -3.80
CA ARG A 264 -20.39 0.04 -3.66
C ARG A 264 -19.86 0.09 -2.23
N ASN A 265 -20.64 -0.34 -1.25
CA ASN A 265 -20.17 -0.41 0.13
C ASN A 265 -19.33 -1.66 0.35
N ASN A 266 -18.07 -1.65 -0.10
CA ASN A 266 -17.17 -2.78 0.03
C ASN A 266 -16.40 -2.77 1.36
N ASN A 267 -16.95 -2.14 2.40
CA ASN A 267 -16.39 -2.25 3.74
C ASN A 267 -16.32 -3.74 4.14
N PRO A 268 -15.15 -4.27 4.57
CA PRO A 268 -15.02 -5.66 5.00
C PRO A 268 -16.07 -6.13 6.03
N ASP A 269 -16.61 -5.21 6.84
CA ASP A 269 -17.66 -5.50 7.83
C ASP A 269 -19.06 -5.66 7.21
N ASN A 270 -19.29 -5.06 6.05
CA ASN A 270 -20.51 -5.15 5.25
C ASN A 270 -20.55 -6.41 4.36
N LEU A 271 -19.45 -7.16 4.26
CA LEU A 271 -19.36 -8.38 3.45
C LEU A 271 -19.60 -9.63 4.29
N GLU A 272 -20.33 -10.57 3.70
CA GLU A 272 -20.57 -11.90 4.26
C GLU A 272 -20.39 -12.96 3.18
N ARG A 273 -19.83 -14.11 3.57
CA ARG A 273 -19.78 -15.28 2.70
C ARG A 273 -20.92 -16.24 3.01
N MET A 274 -21.56 -16.69 1.95
CA MET A 274 -22.65 -17.68 1.99
C MET A 274 -22.38 -18.76 0.93
N ASP A 275 -22.93 -19.95 1.14
CA ASP A 275 -23.02 -20.95 0.09
C ASP A 275 -24.10 -20.55 -0.93
N HIS A 276 -24.15 -21.23 -2.08
CA HIS A 276 -25.12 -20.88 -3.11
C HIS A 276 -26.58 -21.05 -2.66
N LEU A 277 -26.87 -22.09 -1.86
CA LEU A 277 -28.21 -22.35 -1.35
C LEU A 277 -28.59 -21.33 -0.26
N GLY A 278 -27.73 -21.08 0.72
CA GLY A 278 -27.95 -20.07 1.75
C GLY A 278 -28.11 -18.66 1.18
N HIS A 279 -27.31 -18.30 0.17
CA HIS A 279 -27.49 -17.04 -0.56
C HIS A 279 -28.87 -16.96 -1.24
N PHE A 280 -29.30 -18.03 -1.90
CA PHE A 280 -30.62 -18.09 -2.53
C PHE A 280 -31.75 -17.95 -1.49
N PHE A 281 -31.68 -18.70 -0.39
CA PHE A 281 -32.63 -18.58 0.73
C PHE A 281 -32.65 -17.17 1.32
N PHE A 282 -31.49 -16.55 1.53
CA PHE A 282 -31.40 -15.18 2.01
C PHE A 282 -32.16 -14.20 1.09
N HIS A 283 -32.01 -14.31 -0.23
CA HIS A 283 -32.77 -13.50 -1.18
C HIS A 283 -34.28 -13.77 -1.13
N THR A 284 -34.71 -15.00 -0.82
CA THR A 284 -36.14 -15.28 -0.62
C THR A 284 -36.70 -14.56 0.62
N THR A 285 -35.91 -14.43 1.68
CA THR A 285 -36.30 -13.67 2.89
C THR A 285 -36.25 -12.15 2.69
N CYS A 286 -35.53 -11.66 1.68
CA CYS A 286 -35.33 -10.24 1.41
C CYS A 286 -36.01 -9.75 0.11
N LEU A 287 -37.04 -10.47 -0.38
CA LEU A 287 -37.71 -10.13 -1.64
C LEU A 287 -38.27 -8.69 -1.64
N GLU A 288 -38.84 -8.25 -0.51
CA GLU A 288 -39.38 -6.89 -0.36
C GLU A 288 -38.32 -5.79 -0.53
N LYS A 289 -37.08 -6.08 -0.14
CA LYS A 289 -35.94 -5.15 -0.26
C LYS A 289 -35.26 -5.23 -1.64
N THR A 290 -35.59 -6.24 -2.45
CA THR A 290 -34.93 -6.52 -3.74
C THR A 290 -35.91 -6.52 -4.91
N LEU A 291 -36.37 -7.70 -5.35
CA LEU A 291 -37.22 -7.89 -6.54
C LEU A 291 -38.63 -7.29 -6.39
N HIS A 292 -39.14 -7.22 -5.17
CA HIS A 292 -40.45 -6.64 -4.87
C HIS A 292 -40.37 -5.19 -4.40
N SER A 293 -39.17 -4.60 -4.42
CA SER A 293 -39.02 -3.16 -4.14
C SER A 293 -39.85 -2.33 -5.14
N PRO A 294 -40.40 -1.18 -4.70
CA PRO A 294 -41.16 -0.29 -5.59
C PRO A 294 -40.39 0.11 -6.85
N GLU A 295 -39.09 0.35 -6.72
CA GLU A 295 -38.20 0.73 -7.83
C GLU A 295 -38.04 -0.40 -8.86
N ALA A 296 -37.83 -1.65 -8.40
CA ALA A 296 -37.64 -2.80 -9.30
C ALA A 296 -38.90 -3.12 -10.12
N ARG A 297 -40.09 -3.01 -9.49
CA ARG A 297 -41.38 -3.23 -10.16
C ARG A 297 -41.61 -2.22 -11.27
N GLU A 298 -41.37 -0.94 -10.99
CA GLU A 298 -41.56 0.13 -11.96
C GLU A 298 -40.56 0.04 -13.13
N LYS A 299 -39.31 -0.33 -12.84
CA LYS A 299 -38.30 -0.59 -13.86
C LYS A 299 -38.67 -1.76 -14.79
N SER A 300 -39.17 -2.87 -14.24
CA SER A 300 -39.59 -4.03 -15.04
C SER A 300 -40.79 -3.72 -15.94
N ARG A 301 -41.74 -2.91 -15.46
CA ARG A 301 -42.92 -2.49 -16.24
C ARG A 301 -42.50 -1.72 -17.48
N LYS A 302 -41.60 -0.75 -17.32
CA LYS A 302 -41.06 0.08 -18.43
C LYS A 302 -40.31 -0.75 -19.47
N VAL A 303 -39.48 -1.71 -19.05
CA VAL A 303 -38.68 -2.54 -19.97
C VAL A 303 -39.55 -3.47 -20.83
N ARG A 304 -40.61 -4.06 -20.28
CA ARG A 304 -41.48 -5.01 -21.04
C ARG A 304 -42.33 -4.34 -22.13
N GLN A 305 -42.48 -3.03 -22.07
CA GLN A 305 -43.25 -2.25 -23.05
C GLN A 305 -42.38 -1.76 -24.22
N SER A 306 -41.06 -1.93 -24.19
CA SER A 306 -40.17 -1.45 -25.26
C SER A 306 -40.19 -2.34 -26.50
N SER A 307 -40.02 -1.72 -27.67
CA SER A 307 -39.88 -2.39 -28.97
C SER A 307 -38.65 -3.32 -29.00
N GLU A 308 -37.53 -2.88 -28.43
CA GLU A 308 -36.32 -3.68 -28.27
C GLU A 308 -36.53 -4.97 -27.48
N PHE A 309 -37.32 -4.93 -26.40
CA PHE A 309 -37.62 -6.13 -25.63
C PHE A 309 -38.44 -7.12 -26.44
N ARG A 310 -39.42 -6.65 -27.21
CA ARG A 310 -40.25 -7.50 -28.08
C ARG A 310 -39.43 -8.12 -29.21
N GLU A 311 -38.57 -7.34 -29.87
CA GLU A 311 -37.60 -7.80 -30.88
C GLU A 311 -36.64 -8.84 -30.31
N LYS A 312 -36.10 -8.59 -29.11
CA LYS A 312 -35.20 -9.52 -28.41
C LYS A 312 -35.88 -10.85 -28.09
N ILE A 313 -37.12 -10.83 -27.62
CA ILE A 313 -37.89 -12.06 -27.41
C ILE A 313 -38.13 -12.78 -28.73
N ARG A 314 -38.52 -12.05 -29.79
CA ARG A 314 -38.69 -12.64 -31.13
C ARG A 314 -37.40 -13.30 -31.62
N ALA A 315 -36.24 -12.68 -31.41
CA ALA A 315 -34.93 -13.22 -31.77
C ALA A 315 -34.53 -14.45 -30.92
N ILE A 316 -34.87 -14.48 -29.64
CA ILE A 316 -34.65 -15.65 -28.77
C ILE A 316 -35.53 -16.84 -29.22
N MET A 317 -36.80 -16.57 -29.53
CA MET A 317 -37.74 -17.60 -30.01
C MET A 317 -37.35 -18.18 -31.38
N THR A 318 -36.57 -17.45 -32.18
CA THR A 318 -36.04 -17.93 -33.47
C THR A 318 -34.69 -18.64 -33.38
N GLN A 319 -34.05 -18.71 -32.19
CA GLN A 319 -32.77 -19.41 -32.03
C GLN A 319 -32.89 -20.93 -32.21
N PRO A 320 -31.88 -21.61 -32.79
CA PRO A 320 -31.92 -23.06 -33.08
C PRO A 320 -32.16 -23.96 -31.87
N GLU A 321 -31.61 -23.63 -30.69
CA GLU A 321 -31.80 -24.41 -29.46
C GLU A 321 -33.17 -24.19 -28.84
N MET A 322 -33.61 -22.93 -28.76
CA MET A 322 -34.96 -22.62 -28.31
C MET A 322 -35.97 -23.28 -29.25
N ARG A 323 -35.73 -23.22 -30.55
CA ARG A 323 -36.47 -23.98 -31.56
C ARG A 323 -36.40 -25.48 -31.33
N ALA A 324 -35.25 -26.06 -31.00
CA ALA A 324 -35.11 -27.49 -30.74
C ALA A 324 -35.80 -27.92 -29.42
N MET A 325 -35.78 -27.07 -28.38
CA MET A 325 -36.47 -27.29 -27.12
C MET A 325 -37.99 -27.19 -27.33
N LEU A 326 -38.44 -26.13 -28.00
CA LEU A 326 -39.83 -25.97 -28.43
C LEU A 326 -40.23 -27.12 -29.35
N SER A 327 -39.34 -27.58 -30.24
CA SER A 327 -39.54 -28.74 -31.11
C SER A 327 -39.62 -30.05 -30.33
N LYS A 328 -38.82 -30.23 -29.27
CA LYS A 328 -38.88 -31.42 -28.40
C LYS A 328 -40.15 -31.42 -27.56
N ARG A 329 -40.57 -30.25 -27.05
CA ARG A 329 -41.85 -30.07 -26.37
C ARG A 329 -43.02 -30.33 -27.30
N ALA A 330 -42.97 -29.78 -28.51
CA ALA A 330 -43.92 -30.09 -29.57
C ALA A 330 -43.93 -31.60 -29.84
N LYS A 331 -42.78 -32.25 -30.09
CA LYS A 331 -42.69 -33.70 -30.30
C LYS A 331 -43.36 -34.50 -29.18
N LYS A 332 -43.12 -34.14 -27.92
CA LYS A 332 -43.78 -34.76 -26.76
C LYS A 332 -45.29 -34.49 -26.72
N GLN A 333 -45.72 -33.31 -27.14
CA GLN A 333 -47.14 -32.96 -27.28
C GLN A 333 -47.79 -33.77 -28.42
N TRP A 334 -47.07 -34.01 -29.52
CA TRP A 334 -47.46 -34.82 -30.66
C TRP A 334 -47.41 -36.34 -30.42
N GLU A 335 -46.81 -36.79 -29.31
CA GLU A 335 -46.91 -38.18 -28.82
C GLU A 335 -48.29 -38.47 -28.21
N ASN A 336 -49.03 -37.45 -27.78
CA ASN A 336 -50.42 -37.61 -27.35
C ASN A 336 -51.32 -37.96 -28.55
N PRO A 337 -51.99 -39.13 -28.56
CA PRO A 337 -52.79 -39.59 -29.70
C PRO A 337 -53.96 -38.65 -30.06
N GLU A 338 -54.69 -38.13 -29.06
CA GLU A 338 -55.84 -37.23 -29.27
C GLU A 338 -55.41 -35.90 -29.89
N TYR A 339 -54.26 -35.35 -29.45
CA TYR A 339 -53.70 -34.13 -30.02
C TYR A 339 -53.21 -34.32 -31.46
N LYS A 340 -52.59 -35.47 -31.75
CA LYS A 340 -52.09 -35.81 -33.08
C LYS A 340 -53.22 -35.99 -34.08
N GLU A 341 -54.28 -36.70 -33.71
CA GLU A 341 -55.46 -36.93 -34.57
C GLU A 341 -56.18 -35.62 -34.89
N TYR A 342 -56.37 -34.76 -33.89
CA TYR A 342 -56.92 -33.42 -34.06
C TYR A 342 -56.10 -32.57 -35.06
N MET A 343 -54.77 -32.58 -34.96
CA MET A 343 -53.92 -31.76 -35.83
C MET A 343 -53.81 -32.29 -37.26
N VAL A 344 -53.85 -33.61 -37.47
CA VAL A 344 -53.81 -34.22 -38.81
C VAL A 344 -55.10 -33.92 -39.59
N SER A 345 -56.26 -34.01 -38.95
CA SER A 345 -57.54 -33.61 -39.54
C SER A 345 -57.49 -32.17 -40.06
N LYS A 346 -57.00 -31.22 -39.25
CA LYS A 346 -56.88 -29.81 -39.65
C LYS A 346 -55.90 -29.55 -40.79
N PHE A 347 -54.82 -30.33 -40.91
CA PHE A 347 -53.86 -30.15 -42.01
C PHE A 347 -54.39 -30.69 -43.34
N LEU A 348 -55.07 -31.84 -43.33
CA LEU A 348 -55.63 -32.43 -44.55
C LEU A 348 -56.75 -31.57 -45.13
N ASP A 349 -57.60 -30.99 -44.27
CA ASP A 349 -58.62 -30.02 -44.68
C ASP A 349 -57.99 -28.81 -45.40
N PHE A 350 -56.85 -28.31 -44.89
CA PHE A 350 -56.12 -27.20 -45.50
C PHE A 350 -55.42 -27.57 -46.82
N TYR A 351 -54.76 -28.73 -46.88
CA TYR A 351 -53.99 -29.13 -48.06
C TYR A 351 -54.88 -29.48 -49.25
N ASN A 352 -56.02 -30.14 -49.01
CA ASN A 352 -56.95 -30.51 -50.08
C ASN A 352 -57.68 -29.29 -50.65
N SER A 353 -57.99 -28.30 -49.80
CA SER A 353 -58.65 -27.05 -50.20
C SER A 353 -57.72 -26.02 -50.88
N ASN A 354 -56.39 -26.20 -50.90
CA ASN A 354 -55.44 -25.22 -51.43
C ASN A 354 -54.55 -25.76 -52.56
N ALA A 355 -54.97 -25.56 -53.82
CA ALA A 355 -54.25 -26.02 -55.01
C ALA A 355 -52.93 -25.28 -55.28
N GLU A 356 -52.86 -23.98 -54.98
CA GLU A 356 -51.69 -23.12 -55.23
C GLU A 356 -50.46 -23.52 -54.38
N TYR A 357 -50.70 -23.89 -53.12
CA TYR A 357 -49.63 -24.35 -52.23
C TYR A 357 -48.87 -25.56 -52.79
N ARG A 358 -49.57 -26.47 -53.50
CA ARG A 358 -48.97 -27.69 -54.03
C ARG A 358 -47.99 -27.42 -55.17
N LYS A 359 -48.32 -26.50 -56.08
CA LYS A 359 -47.50 -26.20 -57.25
C LYS A 359 -46.15 -25.58 -56.87
N HIS A 360 -46.18 -24.62 -55.94
CA HIS A 360 -44.99 -23.89 -55.49
C HIS A 360 -43.91 -24.78 -54.85
N ASN A 361 -44.33 -25.80 -54.10
CA ASN A 361 -43.39 -26.66 -53.36
C ASN A 361 -42.50 -27.51 -54.30
N ASN A 362 -43.03 -27.96 -55.43
CA ASN A 362 -42.30 -28.81 -56.37
C ASN A 362 -41.16 -28.05 -57.09
N GLU A 363 -41.38 -26.78 -57.42
CA GLU A 363 -40.39 -25.97 -58.14
C GLU A 363 -39.16 -25.65 -57.27
N LEU A 364 -39.36 -25.44 -55.96
CA LEU A 364 -38.29 -25.10 -55.01
C LEU A 364 -37.28 -26.23 -54.82
N LEU A 365 -37.75 -27.48 -54.82
CA LEU A 365 -36.93 -28.68 -54.61
C LEU A 365 -35.87 -28.85 -55.71
N ASN A 366 -36.26 -28.68 -56.96
CA ASN A 366 -35.36 -28.85 -58.10
C ASN A 366 -34.24 -27.79 -58.14
N LYS A 367 -34.54 -26.56 -57.72
CA LYS A 367 -33.56 -25.45 -57.69
C LYS A 367 -32.43 -25.71 -56.69
N ASN A 368 -32.75 -26.24 -55.52
CA ASN A 368 -31.78 -26.40 -54.43
C ASN A 368 -30.73 -27.50 -54.71
N GLN A 369 -31.10 -28.57 -55.42
CA GLN A 369 -30.16 -29.65 -55.75
C GLN A 369 -29.03 -29.18 -56.68
N ARG A 370 -29.35 -28.36 -57.69
CA ARG A 370 -28.36 -27.84 -58.65
C ARG A 370 -27.31 -26.95 -57.97
N ALA A 371 -27.72 -26.17 -56.97
CA ALA A 371 -26.83 -25.27 -56.23
C ALA A 371 -25.85 -25.99 -55.30
N TYR A 372 -26.17 -27.21 -54.85
CA TYR A 372 -25.33 -27.96 -53.91
C TYR A 372 -24.07 -28.55 -54.59
N TRP A 373 -24.20 -29.10 -55.79
CA TRP A 373 -23.09 -29.85 -56.44
C TRP A 373 -22.11 -28.99 -57.22
N SER A 374 -22.44 -27.72 -57.47
CA SER A 374 -21.54 -26.77 -58.13
C SER A 374 -20.31 -26.42 -57.28
N LYS A 375 -20.35 -26.60 -55.94
CA LYS A 375 -19.28 -26.24 -55.00
C LYS A 375 -18.15 -27.28 -54.91
N ARG A 376 -16.90 -26.84 -55.13
CA ARG A 376 -15.66 -27.66 -55.06
C ARG A 376 -15.46 -28.34 -53.69
N GLN A 377 -15.93 -27.72 -52.62
CA GLN A 377 -15.83 -28.24 -51.26
C GLN A 377 -16.68 -29.49 -51.01
N ASN A 378 -17.89 -29.55 -51.58
CA ASN A 378 -18.77 -30.72 -51.47
C ASN A 378 -18.16 -31.92 -52.23
N ARG A 379 -17.41 -31.65 -53.30
CA ARG A 379 -16.58 -32.65 -54.00
C ARG A 379 -15.35 -33.07 -53.18
N THR A 380 -14.78 -32.17 -52.37
CA THR A 380 -13.59 -32.42 -51.52
C THR A 380 -13.93 -33.24 -50.26
N GLN A 381 -15.08 -33.01 -49.64
CA GLN A 381 -15.59 -33.84 -48.53
C GLN A 381 -15.94 -35.26 -48.98
N GLN A 382 -16.42 -35.38 -50.22
CA GLN A 382 -16.63 -36.69 -50.82
C GLN A 382 -15.29 -37.44 -51.00
N ALA A 383 -14.19 -36.75 -51.29
CA ALA A 383 -12.84 -37.33 -51.33
C ALA A 383 -12.27 -37.66 -49.93
N GLU A 384 -12.71 -37.00 -48.86
CA GLU A 384 -12.40 -37.39 -47.47
C GLU A 384 -13.09 -38.68 -47.05
N ARG A 385 -14.32 -38.91 -47.51
CA ARG A 385 -14.97 -40.20 -47.30
C ARG A 385 -14.16 -41.35 -47.90
N THR A 386 -13.42 -41.09 -48.97
CA THR A 386 -12.45 -42.01 -49.58
C THR A 386 -11.18 -42.23 -48.72
N ARG A 387 -10.67 -41.22 -48.00
CA ARG A 387 -9.59 -41.41 -46.99
C ARG A 387 -10.04 -42.31 -45.83
N ASN A 388 -11.28 -42.12 -45.39
CA ASN A 388 -11.87 -42.94 -44.34
C ASN A 388 -12.10 -44.39 -44.80
N PHE A 389 -12.14 -44.63 -46.11
CA PHE A 389 -12.18 -45.98 -46.66
C PHE A 389 -10.84 -46.72 -46.48
N PHE A 390 -9.68 -46.10 -46.72
CA PHE A 390 -8.36 -46.74 -46.47
C PHE A 390 -8.04 -46.92 -44.98
N GLN A 391 -8.73 -46.19 -44.10
CA GLN A 391 -8.80 -46.50 -42.67
C GLN A 391 -9.55 -47.79 -42.37
N LYS A 392 -10.63 -48.07 -43.12
CA LYS A 392 -11.49 -49.24 -42.90
C LYS A 392 -10.94 -50.53 -43.55
N ASN A 393 -9.87 -50.43 -44.34
CA ASN A 393 -9.26 -51.53 -45.09
C ASN A 393 -7.73 -51.58 -44.79
N PRO A 394 -7.30 -52.24 -43.70
CA PRO A 394 -5.98 -52.02 -43.06
C PRO A 394 -4.80 -52.81 -43.64
N GLU A 395 -5.00 -53.86 -44.45
CA GLU A 395 -3.87 -54.63 -45.04
C GLU A 395 -2.95 -53.74 -45.90
N ARG A 396 -3.52 -52.71 -46.51
CA ARG A 396 -2.78 -51.66 -47.25
C ARG A 396 -1.84 -50.83 -46.38
N LYS A 397 -2.04 -50.83 -45.06
CA LYS A 397 -1.25 -50.12 -44.05
C LYS A 397 -0.05 -50.94 -43.57
N THR A 398 -0.16 -52.27 -43.64
CA THR A 398 0.82 -53.24 -43.13
C THR A 398 2.13 -53.21 -43.95
N ALA A 399 2.04 -52.99 -45.26
CA ALA A 399 3.21 -52.80 -46.14
C ALA A 399 4.06 -51.57 -45.75
N LEU A 400 3.46 -50.50 -45.23
CA LEU A 400 4.15 -49.29 -44.76
C LEU A 400 4.78 -49.45 -43.36
N SER A 401 4.35 -50.46 -42.60
CA SER A 401 4.75 -50.72 -41.22
C SER A 401 6.14 -51.37 -41.10
N GLN A 402 6.54 -52.21 -42.06
CA GLN A 402 7.84 -52.91 -42.04
C GLN A 402 9.05 -51.95 -42.17
N LEU A 403 8.85 -50.83 -42.86
CA LEU A 403 9.86 -49.79 -43.07
C LEU A 403 10.25 -49.08 -41.77
N ALA A 404 9.29 -48.86 -40.88
CA ALA A 404 9.51 -48.20 -39.59
C ALA A 404 10.34 -49.05 -38.62
N GLN A 405 10.26 -50.38 -38.70
CA GLN A 405 10.92 -51.29 -37.74
C GLN A 405 12.46 -51.27 -37.81
N ARG A 406 13.06 -51.09 -38.99
CA ARG A 406 14.54 -51.06 -39.15
C ARG A 406 15.21 -49.87 -38.46
N GLN A 407 14.52 -48.75 -38.34
CA GLN A 407 15.06 -47.51 -37.75
C GLN A 407 15.12 -47.54 -36.22
N TRP A 408 14.33 -48.39 -35.57
CA TRP A 408 14.21 -48.46 -34.11
C TRP A 408 15.18 -49.45 -33.43
N SER A 409 15.88 -50.25 -34.23
CA SER A 409 16.84 -51.29 -33.80
C SER A 409 18.25 -50.77 -33.48
N ASP A 410 18.54 -49.47 -33.66
CA ASP A 410 19.85 -48.86 -33.36
C ASP A 410 19.96 -48.41 -31.88
N GLU A 411 20.82 -49.06 -31.09
CA GLU A 411 20.97 -48.79 -29.66
C GLU A 411 21.76 -47.53 -29.31
N LYS A 412 22.74 -47.11 -30.13
CA LYS A 412 23.49 -45.86 -29.89
C LYS A 412 22.55 -44.66 -30.05
N LEU A 413 21.69 -44.69 -31.07
CA LEU A 413 20.73 -43.62 -31.36
C LEU A 413 19.69 -43.44 -30.25
N ARG A 414 19.32 -44.53 -29.56
CA ARG A 414 18.34 -44.48 -28.48
C ARG A 414 18.91 -43.97 -27.16
N ARG A 415 20.15 -44.34 -26.81
CA ARG A 415 20.76 -43.96 -25.52
C ARG A 415 21.07 -42.46 -25.47
N TRP A 416 21.59 -41.89 -26.56
CA TRP A 416 21.86 -40.46 -26.67
C TRP A 416 20.58 -39.61 -26.55
N ARG A 417 19.48 -40.01 -27.21
CA ARG A 417 18.20 -39.29 -27.15
C ARG A 417 17.61 -39.23 -25.75
N ARG A 418 17.88 -40.23 -24.91
CA ARG A 418 17.29 -40.31 -23.57
C ARG A 418 17.92 -39.33 -22.57
N GLU A 419 19.25 -39.20 -22.59
CA GLU A 419 19.97 -38.44 -21.56
C GLU A 419 19.89 -36.91 -21.76
N ILE A 420 19.98 -36.44 -23.00
CA ILE A 420 19.95 -35.00 -23.30
C ILE A 420 18.57 -34.39 -23.01
N THR A 421 17.48 -35.11 -23.31
CA THR A 421 16.12 -34.63 -23.06
C THR A 421 15.82 -34.48 -21.55
N LYS A 422 16.48 -35.24 -20.68
CA LYS A 422 16.24 -35.20 -19.23
C LYS A 422 16.93 -34.02 -18.52
N LYS A 423 18.17 -33.68 -18.86
CA LYS A 423 18.98 -32.71 -18.09
C LYS A 423 18.67 -31.23 -18.35
N GLN A 424 17.99 -30.89 -19.44
CA GLN A 424 17.72 -29.49 -19.79
C GLN A 424 16.35 -28.96 -19.35
N TRP A 425 15.46 -29.77 -18.75
CA TRP A 425 14.06 -29.39 -18.59
C TRP A 425 13.45 -29.66 -17.20
N THR A 426 13.66 -28.75 -16.22
CA THR A 426 12.76 -28.65 -15.05
C THR A 426 11.69 -27.57 -15.25
N ASN A 427 10.45 -27.88 -14.90
CA ASN A 427 9.29 -26.99 -15.10
C ASN A 427 9.36 -25.70 -14.28
N GLU A 428 9.98 -25.76 -13.10
CA GLU A 428 10.06 -24.62 -12.17
C GLU A 428 11.04 -23.53 -12.63
N PHE A 429 12.18 -23.93 -13.20
CA PHE A 429 13.19 -23.02 -13.75
C PHE A 429 12.66 -22.24 -14.97
N ARG A 430 11.86 -22.87 -15.83
CA ARG A 430 11.17 -22.21 -16.95
C ARG A 430 10.15 -21.19 -16.50
N SER A 431 9.38 -21.53 -15.47
CA SER A 431 8.33 -20.66 -14.97
C SER A 431 8.90 -19.37 -14.37
N LYS A 432 9.90 -19.49 -13.48
CA LYS A 432 10.52 -18.36 -12.77
C LYS A 432 11.29 -17.41 -13.72
N ARG A 433 12.07 -17.96 -14.67
CA ARG A 433 12.84 -17.15 -15.63
C ARG A 433 11.94 -16.44 -16.65
N ARG A 434 10.87 -17.10 -17.11
CA ARG A 434 9.88 -16.49 -18.01
C ARG A 434 9.14 -15.34 -17.33
N GLN A 435 8.79 -15.46 -16.05
CA GLN A 435 8.08 -14.41 -15.31
C GLN A 435 8.93 -13.14 -15.13
N ALA A 436 10.17 -13.27 -14.65
CA ALA A 436 11.06 -12.12 -14.46
C ALA A 436 11.40 -11.42 -15.79
N TYR A 437 11.67 -12.19 -16.84
CA TYR A 437 11.91 -11.67 -18.18
C TYR A 437 10.67 -10.93 -18.71
N ASN A 438 9.49 -11.53 -18.62
CA ASN A 438 8.24 -10.94 -19.10
C ASN A 438 7.91 -9.59 -18.42
N GLN A 439 8.20 -9.44 -17.13
CA GLN A 439 7.90 -8.21 -16.38
C GLN A 439 8.70 -6.99 -16.89
N THR A 440 9.99 -7.17 -17.17
CA THR A 440 10.87 -6.10 -17.70
C THR A 440 10.42 -5.60 -19.08
N TYR A 441 10.04 -6.52 -19.97
CA TYR A 441 9.59 -6.19 -21.32
C TYR A 441 8.24 -5.45 -21.30
N LEU A 442 7.32 -5.86 -20.42
CA LEU A 442 6.01 -5.22 -20.30
C LEU A 442 6.11 -3.78 -19.75
N GLN A 443 6.90 -3.57 -18.70
CA GLN A 443 7.05 -2.24 -18.10
C GLN A 443 7.64 -1.23 -19.08
N LYS A 444 8.74 -1.58 -19.75
CA LYS A 444 9.39 -0.70 -20.73
C LYS A 444 8.49 -0.39 -21.93
N ALA A 445 7.78 -1.40 -22.42
CA ALA A 445 6.83 -1.22 -23.51
C ALA A 445 5.68 -0.27 -23.13
N LEU A 446 5.05 -0.45 -21.95
CA LEU A 446 3.95 0.40 -21.50
C LEU A 446 4.38 1.85 -21.27
N ALA A 447 5.60 2.08 -20.78
CA ALA A 447 6.14 3.43 -20.62
C ALA A 447 6.23 4.17 -21.96
N VAL A 448 6.81 3.54 -22.99
CA VAL A 448 6.92 4.14 -24.33
C VAL A 448 5.54 4.34 -24.97
N LEU A 449 4.64 3.36 -24.85
CA LEU A 449 3.28 3.45 -25.38
C LEU A 449 2.46 4.56 -24.73
N HIS A 450 2.66 4.79 -23.43
CA HIS A 450 2.00 5.89 -22.71
C HIS A 450 2.47 7.26 -23.20
N THR A 451 3.77 7.44 -23.44
CA THR A 451 4.32 8.66 -24.03
C THR A 451 3.69 8.95 -25.41
N ILE A 452 3.59 7.94 -26.27
CA ILE A 452 2.98 8.06 -27.60
C ILE A 452 1.49 8.39 -27.50
N TRP A 453 0.76 7.70 -26.62
CA TRP A 453 -0.67 7.95 -26.40
C TRP A 453 -0.93 9.38 -25.93
N ARG A 454 -0.08 9.93 -25.06
CA ARG A 454 -0.21 11.32 -24.60
C ARG A 454 -0.02 12.33 -25.73
N GLU A 455 1.00 12.14 -26.57
CA GLU A 455 1.34 13.09 -27.64
C GLU A 455 0.32 13.06 -28.78
N LYS A 456 -0.30 11.91 -29.04
CA LYS A 456 -1.19 11.71 -30.20
C LYS A 456 -2.65 11.43 -29.85
N GLY A 457 -2.98 11.26 -28.57
CA GLY A 457 -4.30 10.82 -28.11
C GLY A 457 -4.64 9.35 -28.41
N ALA A 458 -3.77 8.63 -29.13
CA ALA A 458 -3.98 7.26 -29.58
C ALA A 458 -2.67 6.45 -29.54
N ILE A 459 -2.79 5.14 -29.36
CA ILE A 459 -1.66 4.24 -29.53
C ILE A 459 -1.39 4.09 -31.03
N ASP A 460 -0.18 4.47 -31.45
CA ASP A 460 0.25 4.40 -32.84
C ASP A 460 1.37 3.35 -32.99
N GLU A 461 1.03 2.24 -33.64
CA GLU A 461 1.94 1.13 -33.88
C GLU A 461 3.18 1.53 -34.67
N ASN A 462 3.02 2.41 -35.66
CA ASN A 462 4.13 2.83 -36.52
C ASN A 462 5.13 3.67 -35.75
N THR A 463 4.63 4.60 -34.92
CA THR A 463 5.49 5.41 -34.04
C THR A 463 6.17 4.55 -32.99
N TYR A 464 5.46 3.63 -32.34
CA TYR A 464 6.07 2.72 -31.36
C TYR A 464 7.17 1.85 -31.98
N ASN A 465 6.90 1.25 -33.14
CA ASN A 465 7.86 0.40 -33.83
C ASN A 465 9.06 1.20 -34.37
N ARG A 466 8.89 2.49 -34.70
CA ARG A 466 9.97 3.41 -35.07
C ARG A 466 10.82 3.78 -33.85
N THR A 467 10.22 4.26 -32.76
CA THR A 467 10.92 4.60 -31.51
C THR A 467 11.73 3.40 -30.98
N ARG A 468 11.17 2.19 -31.08
CA ARG A 468 11.87 0.94 -30.75
C ARG A 468 13.10 0.68 -31.61
N LYS A 469 13.04 0.98 -32.92
CA LYS A 469 14.18 0.82 -33.84
C LYS A 469 15.26 1.87 -33.57
N GLU A 470 14.86 3.10 -33.27
CA GLU A 470 15.76 4.24 -32.99
C GLU A 470 16.47 4.12 -31.64
N THR A 471 15.75 3.72 -30.58
CA THR A 471 16.34 3.51 -29.24
C THR A 471 17.25 2.27 -29.16
N ASN A 472 17.12 1.33 -30.11
CA ASN A 472 17.88 0.08 -30.19
C ASN A 472 17.88 -0.74 -28.88
N ASP A 473 16.88 -0.56 -28.02
CA ASP A 473 16.73 -1.31 -26.77
C ASP A 473 16.16 -2.70 -27.06
N ARG A 474 16.97 -3.74 -26.85
CA ARG A 474 16.61 -5.16 -27.05
C ARG A 474 15.46 -5.65 -26.16
N SER A 475 15.06 -4.86 -25.15
CA SER A 475 13.92 -5.14 -24.27
C SER A 475 12.60 -4.51 -24.73
N LEU A 476 12.62 -3.68 -25.78
CA LEU A 476 11.41 -3.21 -26.47
C LEU A 476 11.08 -4.18 -27.62
N ILE A 477 10.05 -4.99 -27.43
CA ILE A 477 9.54 -5.93 -28.46
C ILE A 477 8.45 -5.26 -29.30
N ARG A 478 8.10 -5.87 -30.44
CA ARG A 478 7.06 -5.35 -31.35
C ARG A 478 5.70 -5.27 -30.63
N LEU A 479 4.86 -4.32 -31.06
CA LEU A 479 3.55 -4.09 -30.45
C LEU A 479 2.62 -5.31 -30.56
N ASP A 480 2.58 -5.96 -31.73
CA ASP A 480 1.87 -7.23 -31.96
C ASP A 480 2.24 -8.33 -30.95
N THR A 481 3.53 -8.37 -30.59
CA THR A 481 4.09 -9.34 -29.67
C THR A 481 3.73 -9.00 -28.22
N ILE A 482 3.64 -7.72 -27.86
CA ILE A 482 3.18 -7.27 -26.54
C ILE A 482 1.71 -7.62 -26.36
N LEU A 483 0.92 -7.26 -27.37
CA LEU A 483 -0.52 -7.51 -27.43
C LEU A 483 -0.82 -9.01 -27.29
N GLY A 484 -0.15 -9.87 -28.08
CA GLY A 484 -0.31 -11.32 -27.99
C GLY A 484 0.20 -11.92 -26.67
N ARG A 485 1.34 -11.45 -26.16
CA ARG A 485 2.05 -12.08 -25.03
C ARG A 485 1.54 -11.68 -23.66
N PHE A 486 1.07 -10.45 -23.47
CA PHE A 486 0.67 -9.91 -22.16
C PHE A 486 -0.83 -9.60 -22.08
N PHE A 487 -1.45 -9.28 -23.21
CA PHE A 487 -2.85 -8.91 -23.29
C PHE A 487 -3.70 -9.96 -24.01
N HIS A 488 -3.11 -11.09 -24.43
CA HIS A 488 -3.79 -12.20 -25.13
C HIS A 488 -4.55 -11.76 -26.39
N GLY A 489 -4.05 -10.77 -27.12
CA GLY A 489 -4.72 -10.22 -28.29
C GLY A 489 -5.74 -9.12 -27.99
N ASP A 490 -5.99 -8.81 -26.71
CA ASP A 490 -7.00 -7.82 -26.30
C ASP A 490 -6.46 -6.39 -26.40
N VAL A 491 -6.78 -5.73 -27.52
CA VAL A 491 -6.37 -4.35 -27.82
C VAL A 491 -6.97 -3.38 -26.81
N ALA A 492 -8.22 -3.60 -26.39
CA ALA A 492 -8.89 -2.73 -25.44
C ALA A 492 -8.18 -2.77 -24.07
N ARG A 493 -7.75 -3.95 -23.64
CA ARG A 493 -7.01 -4.11 -22.38
C ARG A 493 -5.60 -3.49 -22.43
N LEU A 494 -4.92 -3.55 -23.57
CA LEU A 494 -3.68 -2.82 -23.79
C LEU A 494 -3.90 -1.30 -23.70
N HIS A 495 -4.94 -0.79 -24.38
CA HIS A 495 -5.33 0.62 -24.32
C HIS A 495 -5.63 1.07 -22.89
N GLU A 496 -6.37 0.28 -22.12
CA GLU A 496 -6.64 0.57 -20.71
C GLU A 496 -5.36 0.61 -19.87
N ALA A 497 -4.42 -0.31 -20.09
CA ALA A 497 -3.17 -0.36 -19.34
C ALA A 497 -2.27 0.84 -19.65
N VAL A 498 -2.24 1.27 -20.91
CA VAL A 498 -1.52 2.48 -21.35
C VAL A 498 -2.17 3.73 -20.79
N LYS A 499 -3.50 3.87 -20.85
CA LYS A 499 -4.22 5.05 -20.34
C LYS A 499 -4.05 5.24 -18.83
N ASN A 500 -4.01 4.14 -18.06
CA ASN A 500 -3.98 4.15 -16.61
C ASN A 500 -2.56 4.00 -16.01
N TYR A 501 -1.51 4.27 -16.80
CA TYR A 501 -0.13 3.94 -16.45
C TYR A 501 0.38 4.65 -15.19
N ASN A 502 0.16 5.96 -15.04
CA ASN A 502 0.63 6.78 -13.92
C ASN A 502 -0.22 8.05 -13.71
N HIS A 503 0.17 8.85 -12.72
CA HIS A 503 -0.11 10.29 -12.62
C HIS A 503 1.22 11.05 -12.72
N ARG A 504 1.19 12.25 -13.30
CA ARG A 504 2.34 13.18 -13.31
C ARG A 504 2.07 14.41 -12.45
N ILE A 505 3.16 15.01 -11.98
CA ILE A 505 3.11 16.32 -11.29
C ILE A 505 3.17 17.43 -12.33
N VAL A 506 2.25 18.39 -12.22
CA VAL A 506 2.22 19.61 -13.03
C VAL A 506 3.04 20.71 -12.36
N SER A 507 2.89 20.88 -11.04
CA SER A 507 3.65 21.85 -10.27
C SER A 507 3.72 21.47 -8.78
N VAL A 508 4.77 21.95 -8.12
CA VAL A 508 4.89 21.96 -6.66
C VAL A 508 5.09 23.41 -6.23
N LYS A 509 4.21 23.92 -5.37
CA LYS A 509 4.26 25.31 -4.89
C LYS A 509 4.39 25.34 -3.38
N HIS A 510 5.38 26.06 -2.87
CA HIS A 510 5.43 26.41 -1.46
C HIS A 510 4.39 27.49 -1.18
N LEU A 511 3.56 27.26 -0.16
CA LEU A 511 2.58 28.25 0.28
C LEU A 511 3.10 28.93 1.55
N SER A 512 2.87 30.24 1.65
CA SER A 512 3.26 31.04 2.82
C SER A 512 2.34 30.80 4.01
N GLU A 513 1.11 30.36 3.76
CA GLU A 513 0.15 30.02 4.79
C GLU A 513 0.58 28.76 5.57
N ARG A 514 0.14 28.70 6.82
CA ARG A 514 0.34 27.54 7.68
C ARG A 514 -1.00 27.03 8.15
N ILE A 515 -1.14 25.71 8.18
CA ILE A 515 -2.42 25.08 8.43
C ILE A 515 -2.31 23.94 9.45
N GLU A 516 -3.47 23.56 9.97
CA GLU A 516 -3.62 22.31 10.70
C GLU A 516 -3.49 21.14 9.74
N VAL A 517 -2.56 20.24 10.04
CA VAL A 517 -2.31 19.04 9.25
C VAL A 517 -2.70 17.79 10.01
N TYR A 518 -3.10 16.78 9.25
CA TYR A 518 -3.74 15.56 9.69
C TYR A 518 -3.05 14.36 9.05
N ASP A 519 -3.23 13.21 9.69
CA ASP A 519 -2.71 11.96 9.15
C ASP A 519 -3.55 10.77 9.63
N ILE A 520 -3.40 9.65 8.91
CA ILE A 520 -3.92 8.35 9.25
C ILE A 520 -2.82 7.30 9.24
N GLU A 521 -3.01 6.22 9.99
CA GLU A 521 -2.11 5.09 9.97
C GLU A 521 -2.72 3.89 9.26
N VAL A 522 -1.87 3.16 8.54
CA VAL A 522 -2.21 1.87 7.96
C VAL A 522 -1.10 0.88 8.26
N SER A 523 -1.42 -0.17 9.00
CA SER A 523 -0.47 -1.23 9.36
C SER A 523 -0.21 -2.17 8.18
N GLY A 524 1.01 -2.71 8.10
CA GLY A 524 1.41 -3.72 7.12
C GLY A 524 1.98 -3.12 5.83
N THR A 525 1.18 -2.38 5.06
CA THR A 525 1.62 -1.78 3.78
C THR A 525 2.21 -0.39 3.93
N HIS A 526 1.84 0.34 4.99
CA HIS A 526 2.38 1.66 5.30
C HIS A 526 2.19 2.72 4.20
N ASN A 527 1.06 2.61 3.52
CA ASN A 527 0.62 3.58 2.53
C ASN A 527 -0.89 3.51 2.43
N PHE A 528 -1.47 4.57 1.91
CA PHE A 528 -2.89 4.63 1.58
C PHE A 528 -3.10 5.48 0.33
N ALA A 529 -4.29 5.36 -0.26
CA ALA A 529 -4.64 6.16 -1.44
C ALA A 529 -5.51 7.37 -1.09
N LEU A 530 -5.16 8.51 -1.69
CA LEU A 530 -5.99 9.71 -1.68
C LEU A 530 -7.08 9.63 -2.74
N ALA A 531 -8.19 10.36 -2.51
CA ALA A 531 -9.27 10.48 -3.48
C ALA A 531 -8.80 11.10 -4.81
N SER A 532 -7.77 11.96 -4.75
CA SER A 532 -7.08 12.54 -5.91
C SER A 532 -6.37 11.50 -6.79
N GLY A 533 -6.36 10.22 -6.40
CA GLY A 533 -5.95 9.11 -7.26
C GLY A 533 -4.49 8.70 -7.13
N VAL A 534 -3.81 9.02 -6.03
CA VAL A 534 -2.40 8.65 -5.81
C VAL A 534 -2.19 7.91 -4.49
N PHE A 535 -1.20 7.01 -4.46
CA PHE A 535 -0.74 6.39 -3.23
C PHE A 535 0.34 7.23 -2.56
N VAL A 536 0.18 7.41 -1.25
CA VAL A 536 1.06 8.22 -0.41
C VAL A 536 1.49 7.41 0.82
N HIS A 537 2.63 7.77 1.39
CA HIS A 537 3.11 7.13 2.61
C HIS A 537 2.20 7.50 3.79
N ASN A 538 1.97 6.60 4.74
CA ASN A 538 1.26 6.97 5.99
C ASN A 538 2.24 7.60 7.00
N SER A 539 1.83 8.51 7.91
CA SER A 539 2.87 9.05 8.83
C SER A 539 3.42 7.93 9.71
N GLY A 540 4.73 7.73 9.56
CA GLY A 540 5.42 6.59 10.08
C GLY A 540 6.32 6.98 11.24
N LYS A 541 5.76 7.05 12.45
CA LYS A 541 6.55 6.91 13.69
C LYS A 541 6.95 5.44 13.92
N MET A 542 7.40 4.77 12.86
CA MET A 542 6.92 3.44 12.45
C MET A 542 7.82 2.23 12.76
N GLY A 543 8.73 2.33 13.72
CA GLY A 543 9.55 1.19 14.16
C GLY A 543 9.14 0.59 15.51
N ARG A 544 8.12 1.14 16.18
CA ARG A 544 7.95 0.97 17.62
C ARG A 544 6.69 0.20 18.01
N ASP A 545 6.77 -0.61 19.07
CA ASP A 545 5.60 -1.09 19.80
C ASP A 545 5.00 0.07 20.59
N ARG A 546 3.82 0.56 20.18
CA ARG A 546 3.19 1.73 20.82
C ARG A 546 2.68 1.44 22.22
N ARG A 547 2.51 0.17 22.57
CA ARG A 547 2.10 -0.22 23.92
C ARG A 547 3.16 0.20 24.93
N THR A 548 4.42 -0.04 24.61
CA THR A 548 5.58 0.09 25.52
C THR A 548 6.57 1.17 25.12
N GLN A 549 6.70 1.51 23.84
CA GLN A 549 7.80 2.34 23.34
C GLN A 549 7.33 3.76 22.99
N ALA A 550 7.82 4.74 23.74
CA ALA A 550 7.80 6.18 23.47
C ALA A 550 8.95 6.60 22.53
N VAL A 551 8.77 7.66 21.73
CA VAL A 551 9.81 8.22 20.85
C VAL A 551 9.82 9.74 21.01
N LEU A 552 10.99 10.28 21.32
CA LEU A 552 11.26 11.71 21.41
C LEU A 552 12.33 12.09 20.36
N PRO A 553 11.93 12.75 19.26
CA PRO A 553 12.86 13.24 18.26
C PRO A 553 13.58 14.50 18.76
N LEU A 554 14.90 14.53 18.62
CA LEU A 554 15.75 15.69 18.88
C LEU A 554 16.21 16.28 17.55
N ARG A 555 16.06 17.60 17.38
CA ARG A 555 16.50 18.30 16.18
C ARG A 555 17.84 18.99 16.38
N GLY A 556 18.78 18.71 15.48
CA GLY A 556 20.09 19.36 15.44
C GLY A 556 21.01 18.94 16.60
N LYS A 557 22.20 19.53 16.64
CA LYS A 557 23.18 19.27 17.70
C LYS A 557 22.67 19.81 19.03
N ILE A 558 22.64 18.97 20.05
CA ILE A 558 22.22 19.36 21.40
C ILE A 558 23.19 20.38 21.97
N LEU A 559 22.67 21.32 22.77
CA LEU A 559 23.49 22.30 23.45
C LEU A 559 24.51 21.59 24.35
N ASN A 560 25.80 21.88 24.17
CA ASN A 560 26.84 21.40 25.06
C ASN A 560 26.71 22.06 26.44
N ILE A 561 26.27 21.28 27.41
CA ILE A 561 25.99 21.74 28.77
C ILE A 561 27.24 21.99 29.63
N GLU A 562 28.41 21.42 29.29
CA GLU A 562 29.66 21.69 30.00
C GLU A 562 30.12 23.15 29.84
N ARG A 563 29.82 23.74 28.68
CA ARG A 563 30.21 25.11 28.33
C ARG A 563 29.07 26.11 28.47
N ALA A 564 27.84 25.63 28.71
CA ALA A 564 26.66 26.47 28.78
C ALA A 564 26.28 26.77 30.24
N ARG A 565 25.87 28.02 30.49
CA ARG A 565 25.27 28.40 31.77
C ARG A 565 23.87 27.79 31.91
N LEU A 566 23.45 27.59 33.16
CA LEU A 566 22.23 26.87 33.53
C LEU A 566 20.93 27.53 33.00
N ASP A 567 20.93 28.85 32.86
CA ASP A 567 19.88 29.65 32.22
C ASP A 567 19.73 29.31 30.73
N LYS A 568 20.84 29.25 30.00
CA LYS A 568 20.86 28.90 28.57
C LYS A 568 20.45 27.44 28.32
N MET A 569 20.78 26.56 29.25
CA MET A 569 20.34 25.17 29.24
C MET A 569 18.81 25.06 29.36
N LEU A 570 18.22 25.72 30.35
CA LEU A 570 16.76 25.68 30.59
C LEU A 570 15.95 26.41 29.51
N ALA A 571 16.56 27.36 28.80
CA ALA A 571 15.95 28.00 27.63
C ALA A 571 15.95 27.11 26.37
N SER A 572 16.73 26.02 26.35
CA SER A 572 16.76 25.11 25.21
C SER A 572 15.48 24.28 25.13
N GLU A 573 14.75 24.43 24.03
CA GLU A 573 13.51 23.67 23.78
C GLU A 573 13.75 22.16 23.81
N GLN A 574 14.90 21.68 23.30
CA GLN A 574 15.25 20.26 23.27
C GLN A 574 15.41 19.69 24.67
N ILE A 575 16.13 20.41 25.54
CA ILE A 575 16.36 20.00 26.93
C ILE A 575 15.04 20.10 27.72
N LYS A 576 14.26 21.16 27.51
CA LYS A 576 12.93 21.31 28.12
C LYS A 576 12.02 20.13 27.75
N ASN A 577 11.95 19.76 26.47
CA ASN A 577 11.13 18.65 26.00
C ASN A 577 11.58 17.32 26.62
N LEU A 578 12.90 17.08 26.75
CA LEU A 578 13.42 15.89 27.41
C LEU A 578 13.06 15.85 28.90
N VAL A 579 13.25 16.95 29.64
CA VAL A 579 12.92 17.03 31.08
C VAL A 579 11.42 16.73 31.31
N VAL A 580 10.56 17.35 30.50
CA VAL A 580 9.10 17.14 30.59
C VAL A 580 8.72 15.71 30.21
N ALA A 581 9.37 15.12 29.20
CA ALA A 581 9.15 13.72 28.84
C ALA A 581 9.52 12.77 29.98
N LEU A 582 10.67 12.96 30.63
CA LEU A 582 11.13 12.10 31.73
C LEU A 582 10.23 12.17 32.97
N GLY A 583 9.64 13.33 33.27
CA GLY A 583 8.75 13.54 34.42
C GLY A 583 9.47 13.74 35.76
N THR A 584 10.81 13.67 35.79
CA THR A 584 11.62 13.69 37.03
C THR A 584 12.01 15.08 37.51
N ALA A 585 11.64 16.16 36.80
CA ALA A 585 12.22 17.50 36.97
C ALA A 585 13.76 17.51 36.82
N ILE A 586 14.45 18.58 37.28
CA ILE A 586 15.91 18.76 37.09
C ILE A 586 16.59 19.48 38.27
N GLY A 587 17.81 19.05 38.61
CA GLY A 587 18.63 19.63 39.70
C GLY A 587 18.05 19.36 41.08
N ASP A 588 18.03 20.36 41.97
CA ASP A 588 17.60 20.21 43.38
C ASP A 588 16.17 19.68 43.61
N VAL A 589 15.30 19.74 42.60
CA VAL A 589 13.91 19.24 42.66
C VAL A 589 13.75 17.91 41.94
N PHE A 590 14.85 17.29 41.52
CA PHE A 590 14.85 16.03 40.81
C PHE A 590 14.30 14.90 41.70
N ASP A 591 13.37 14.13 41.15
CA ASP A 591 12.71 13.02 41.84
C ASP A 591 12.64 11.81 40.89
N ILE A 592 13.43 10.78 41.20
CA ILE A 592 13.51 9.57 40.38
C ILE A 592 12.25 8.71 40.48
N SER A 593 11.49 8.80 41.58
CA SER A 593 10.25 8.03 41.75
C SER A 593 9.16 8.39 40.73
N LYS A 594 9.30 9.57 40.11
CA LYS A 594 8.40 10.08 39.06
C LYS A 594 8.89 9.76 37.65
N LEU A 595 9.95 8.97 37.51
CA LEU A 595 10.48 8.61 36.20
C LEU A 595 9.45 7.81 35.41
N ARG A 596 9.12 8.30 34.21
CA ARG A 596 8.04 7.72 33.39
C ARG A 596 8.46 6.50 32.57
N TYR A 597 9.75 6.31 32.34
CA TYR A 597 10.30 5.24 31.50
C TYR A 597 11.52 4.64 32.18
N HIS A 598 11.47 3.36 32.53
CA HIS A 598 12.62 2.65 33.12
C HIS A 598 13.64 2.22 32.06
N LYS A 599 13.35 2.37 30.76
CA LYS A 599 14.36 2.21 29.71
C LYS A 599 14.42 3.44 28.82
N ILE A 600 15.46 4.24 28.96
CA ILE A 600 15.72 5.40 28.10
C ILE A 600 16.82 5.00 27.13
N ILE A 601 16.54 4.99 25.84
CA ILE A 601 17.40 4.45 24.79
C ILE A 601 17.85 5.60 23.89
N ILE A 602 19.15 5.86 23.85
CA ILE A 602 19.76 6.81 22.91
C ILE A 602 19.94 6.07 21.58
N ALA A 603 19.18 6.50 20.56
CA ALA A 603 19.18 5.90 19.23
C ALA A 603 19.59 6.95 18.18
N THR A 604 20.91 7.13 18.04
CA THR A 604 21.55 8.01 17.06
C THR A 604 22.14 7.20 15.90
N ASP A 605 22.41 7.84 14.77
CA ASP A 605 23.02 7.19 13.62
C ASP A 605 24.44 6.67 13.93
N ALA A 606 24.86 5.62 13.21
CA ALA A 606 26.18 4.99 13.36
C ALA A 606 27.26 5.74 12.57
N ASP A 607 27.26 7.06 12.64
CA ASP A 607 28.24 7.94 12.00
C ASP A 607 28.92 8.87 13.03
N VAL A 608 29.77 9.76 12.54
CA VAL A 608 30.52 10.71 13.38
C VAL A 608 29.63 11.76 14.04
N ASP A 609 28.53 12.18 13.41
CA ASP A 609 27.61 13.17 13.96
C ASP A 609 26.71 12.56 15.03
N GLY A 610 26.21 11.35 14.81
CA GLY A 610 25.47 10.56 15.80
C GLY A 610 26.33 10.24 17.03
N ALA A 611 27.61 9.90 16.85
CA ALA A 611 28.55 9.74 17.97
C ALA A 611 28.73 11.04 18.78
N HIS A 612 28.73 12.19 18.11
CA HIS A 612 28.81 13.50 18.76
C HIS A 612 27.52 13.82 19.53
N ILE A 613 26.34 13.60 18.96
CA ILE A 613 25.05 13.81 19.65
C ILE A 613 24.92 12.88 20.85
N ARG A 614 25.33 11.62 20.72
CA ARG A 614 25.40 10.66 21.83
C ARG A 614 26.28 11.18 22.96
N THR A 615 27.44 11.75 22.65
CA THR A 615 28.33 12.35 23.65
C THR A 615 27.65 13.52 24.38
N LEU A 616 26.95 14.39 23.64
CA LEU A 616 26.23 15.52 24.22
C LEU A 616 25.08 15.07 25.14
N LEU A 617 24.34 14.02 24.76
CA LEU A 617 23.33 13.42 25.62
C LEU A 617 23.94 12.81 26.89
N LEU A 618 25.02 12.05 26.76
CA LEU A 618 25.67 11.42 27.90
C LEU A 618 26.19 12.45 28.91
N THR A 619 26.77 13.56 28.43
CA THR A 619 27.18 14.65 29.33
C THR A 619 25.98 15.26 30.06
N LEU A 620 24.87 15.51 29.37
CA LEU A 620 23.61 15.99 29.97
C LEU A 620 23.09 15.04 31.06
N PHE A 621 22.98 13.74 30.75
CA PHE A 621 22.52 12.73 31.72
C PHE A 621 23.48 12.64 32.90
N TYR A 622 24.78 12.63 32.67
CA TYR A 622 25.80 12.53 33.71
C TYR A 622 25.77 13.72 34.69
N ARG A 623 25.57 14.94 34.19
CA ARG A 623 25.60 16.16 35.01
C ARG A 623 24.29 16.44 35.74
N HIS A 624 23.16 16.17 35.12
CA HIS A 624 21.85 16.63 35.64
C HIS A 624 20.87 15.51 35.96
N PHE A 625 21.13 14.28 35.49
CA PHE A 625 20.27 13.12 35.69
C PHE A 625 21.07 11.91 36.16
N ARG A 626 22.12 12.13 36.96
CA ARG A 626 23.02 11.09 37.44
C ARG A 626 22.29 9.88 38.06
N PRO A 627 21.21 10.05 38.85
CA PRO A 627 20.46 8.93 39.39
C PRO A 627 19.83 8.00 38.34
N ILE A 628 19.54 8.49 37.12
CA ILE A 628 19.03 7.67 36.01
C ILE A 628 20.11 6.70 35.51
N ILE A 629 21.37 7.16 35.49
CA ILE A 629 22.52 6.33 35.11
C ILE A 629 22.80 5.32 36.21
N ASP A 630 22.89 5.77 37.46
CA ASP A 630 23.19 4.91 38.61
C ASP A 630 22.08 3.86 38.84
N GLY A 631 20.83 4.18 38.50
CA GLY A 631 19.69 3.27 38.52
C GLY A 631 19.60 2.29 37.34
N GLY A 632 20.53 2.36 36.37
CA GLY A 632 20.56 1.44 35.23
C GLY A 632 19.43 1.64 34.20
N PHE A 633 18.86 2.84 34.12
CA PHE A 633 17.75 3.14 33.22
C PHE A 633 18.17 3.68 31.85
N LEU A 634 19.45 4.02 31.65
CA LEU A 634 19.97 4.59 30.40
C LEU A 634 20.69 3.56 29.53
N TYR A 635 20.31 3.48 28.26
CA TYR A 635 20.79 2.52 27.27
C TYR A 635 21.20 3.24 25.97
N ILE A 636 22.05 2.58 25.17
CA ILE A 636 22.46 3.05 23.84
C ILE A 636 22.07 1.97 22.84
N ALA A 637 21.33 2.35 21.80
CA ALA A 637 21.00 1.44 20.71
C ALA A 637 22.25 1.13 19.88
N GLN A 638 22.41 -0.15 19.53
CA GLN A 638 23.43 -0.60 18.59
C GLN A 638 22.76 -1.04 17.30
N PRO A 639 22.60 -0.14 16.30
CA PRO A 639 22.03 -0.52 15.01
C PRO A 639 23.01 -1.41 14.23
N PRO A 640 22.51 -2.32 13.36
CA PRO A 640 23.38 -3.11 12.51
C PRO A 640 24.11 -2.22 11.51
N LEU A 641 25.43 -2.44 11.37
CA LEU A 641 26.27 -1.68 10.44
C LEU A 641 26.07 -2.13 8.99
N TYR A 642 25.71 -3.40 8.80
CA TYR A 642 25.59 -4.02 7.48
C TYR A 642 24.28 -4.77 7.34
N LYS A 643 23.74 -4.72 6.11
CA LYS A 643 22.66 -5.59 5.66
C LYS A 643 23.16 -6.45 4.50
N ILE A 644 23.33 -7.73 4.75
CA ILE A 644 23.80 -8.72 3.77
C ILE A 644 22.57 -9.31 3.07
N LYS A 645 22.55 -9.28 1.74
CA LYS A 645 21.43 -9.80 0.95
C LYS A 645 21.89 -10.91 0.02
N LYS A 646 21.41 -12.13 0.24
CA LYS A 646 21.70 -13.30 -0.59
C LYS A 646 20.40 -13.80 -1.22
N GLY A 647 20.14 -13.41 -2.46
CA GLY A 647 18.90 -13.73 -3.15
C GLY A 647 17.67 -13.10 -2.46
N ARG A 648 16.85 -13.93 -1.79
CA ARG A 648 15.65 -13.51 -1.06
C ARG A 648 15.87 -13.36 0.46
N GLU A 649 16.99 -13.85 0.98
CA GLU A 649 17.31 -13.79 2.40
C GLU A 649 18.09 -12.51 2.71
N SER A 650 17.83 -11.94 3.88
CA SER A 650 18.55 -10.78 4.42
C SER A 650 19.05 -11.09 5.81
N PHE A 651 20.35 -10.88 6.01
CA PHE A 651 21.03 -10.98 7.29
C PHE A 651 21.54 -9.60 7.70
N TYR A 652 21.68 -9.37 8.99
CA TYR A 652 22.22 -8.14 9.54
C TYR A 652 23.51 -8.48 10.28
N ALA A 653 24.55 -7.67 10.07
CA ALA A 653 25.83 -7.80 10.75
C ALA A 653 26.17 -6.48 11.45
N TYR A 654 26.70 -6.60 12.67
CA TYR A 654 27.01 -5.50 13.57
C TYR A 654 28.51 -5.20 13.61
N THR A 655 29.34 -6.10 13.09
CA THR A 655 30.79 -5.94 13.01
C THR A 655 31.30 -6.29 11.60
N GLU A 656 32.53 -5.89 11.28
CA GLU A 656 33.16 -6.28 10.01
C GLU A 656 33.39 -7.80 9.95
N ASP A 657 33.75 -8.43 11.07
CA ASP A 657 33.97 -9.87 11.14
C ASP A 657 32.68 -10.67 10.87
N GLU A 658 31.54 -10.19 11.37
CA GLU A 658 30.22 -10.78 11.09
C GLU A 658 29.79 -10.64 9.64
N LYS A 659 30.30 -9.62 8.92
CA LYS A 659 30.03 -9.42 7.50
C LYS A 659 30.78 -10.40 6.60
N VAL A 660 31.95 -10.87 7.05
CA VAL A 660 32.80 -11.80 6.27
C VAL A 660 32.36 -13.26 6.41
N LYS A 661 31.60 -13.58 7.46
CA LYS A 661 30.94 -14.89 7.66
C LYS A 661 29.69 -15.03 6.79
#